data_AF-A0A6N8GDT4-F1
#
_entry.id   AF-A0A6N8GDT4-F1
#
_cell.length_a   1.000
_cell.length_b   1.000
_cell.length_c   1.000
_cell.angle_alpha   90.00
_cell.angle_beta   90.00
_cell.angle_gamma   90.00
#
_symmetry.space_group_name_H-M   'P 1'
#
loop_
_entity.id
_entity.type
_entity.pdbx_description
1 polymer ?
#
loop_
_entity_poly.entity_id
_entity_poly.type
_entity_poly.pdbx_seq_one_letter_code
_entity_poly.pdbx_strand_id
1 'polypeptide(L)'
;MADSGLDPAARRWVLAALQGDEAVAACARGDEVPEPPEAGDASGAAPAHARRSFLRRIEVQGFRGIGRPSSLEFAPGPGLTVIVGRNGSGKSSFAEAAEAALTGRNLRWDAMPEGWRDGWRNLHFDERTEITVELQLAGDPGPTRVTRTWTGESVRSARGEVVAPDGTAAPLRSRGWDPELARYRPFLSYDELGRAVTGRAAELYDTLTALLGLTDLTDAERRLAKACDRLAKQRDRPGHEHGYLVQRLRAGGDRRAAMAADLLGAENIDLDRLASIAADDGPADPQRHLVLRRLRRLSVPERGLLTDVVNELRGAAMELAMAAGTKGDRARGVVDLLRRALEHRERHPSETDCPTCGTGGAFGPDWERRARAEIRALEPVAAGAAAAYERAENARDQARFLMAPMPSWLPPDSELGRVWAEWEAGTEIGDLTQLAEHIETVGRRLRSTAIAARKAAGEQLDDPTDGWGELADQLRAWVEDARAAVSAGETLGPAERALEWLTAIAREIRAERLRPLASHAEQVWHRLRQERRIDLEALRLVGRGARRRVAVDVAVDGSENEGNAPGLLSQGEFQALALSICLPRTMVPDNPFGFLLLDDPVQAMDTETVEGLAGVLAEVGRHRQLVVFTHDTRLPDALHRLGLRADIRRIQRDAMSNVWVAESGRTGEAAWAGEGSRAAAGDSAPARAQAPAPAGPYGGEAAGAPAGGDRPWQGYGPPPGPYSGLA
;
A
#
# COMPACT_ATOMS: atom_id res chain seq x y z
N MET A 1 25.69 15.97 12.93
CA MET A 1 25.09 16.47 11.68
C MET A 1 25.90 17.58 11.02
N ALA A 2 26.46 18.54 11.75
CA ALA A 2 27.34 19.57 11.14
C ALA A 2 28.53 18.92 10.40
N ASP A 3 29.21 18.01 11.12
CA ASP A 3 30.48 17.37 10.77
C ASP A 3 30.31 16.08 9.92
N SER A 4 29.13 15.84 9.35
CA SER A 4 28.78 14.55 8.73
C SER A 4 29.49 14.26 7.40
N GLY A 5 30.20 15.23 6.82
CA GLY A 5 30.72 15.16 5.44
C GLY A 5 29.66 15.19 4.34
N LEU A 6 28.37 15.04 4.67
CA LEU A 6 27.28 15.03 3.69
C LEU A 6 27.07 16.39 3.02
N ASP A 7 26.84 16.32 1.71
CA ASP A 7 26.40 17.45 0.89
C ASP A 7 25.02 18.00 1.35
N PRO A 8 24.67 19.26 1.04
CA PRO A 8 23.44 19.88 1.52
C PRO A 8 22.14 19.20 1.07
N ALA A 9 22.12 18.48 -0.06
CA ALA A 9 20.93 17.78 -0.51
C ALA A 9 20.74 16.45 0.25
N ALA A 10 21.81 15.65 0.38
CA ALA A 10 21.78 14.45 1.21
C ALA A 10 21.51 14.78 2.69
N ARG A 11 22.04 15.90 3.19
CA ARG A 11 21.78 16.40 4.55
C ARG A 11 20.29 16.69 4.80
N ARG A 12 19.58 17.29 3.83
CA ARG A 12 18.12 17.52 3.91
C ARG A 12 17.34 16.21 3.99
N TRP A 13 17.69 15.21 3.18
CA TRP A 13 17.07 13.88 3.23
C TRP A 13 17.21 13.18 4.58
N VAL A 14 18.37 13.28 5.25
CA VAL A 14 18.56 12.74 6.61
C VAL A 14 17.65 13.45 7.62
N LEU A 15 17.59 14.79 7.60
CA LEU A 15 16.75 15.57 8.52
C LEU A 15 15.27 15.26 8.32
N ALA A 16 14.81 15.22 7.07
CA ALA A 16 13.45 14.86 6.71
C ALA A 16 13.06 13.46 7.21
N ALA A 17 13.95 12.47 7.07
CA ALA A 17 13.70 11.10 7.54
C ALA A 17 13.55 10.98 9.06
N LEU A 18 14.27 11.83 9.81
CA LEU A 18 14.17 11.94 11.27
C LEU A 18 12.87 12.65 11.70
N GLN A 19 12.41 13.66 10.95
CA GLN A 19 11.15 14.38 11.23
C GLN A 19 9.90 13.52 10.97
N GLY A 20 9.79 12.87 9.80
CA GLY A 20 8.62 12.02 9.49
C GLY A 20 8.32 11.84 8.00
N ASP A 21 7.30 11.01 7.70
CA ASP A 21 6.92 10.66 6.33
C ASP A 21 6.47 11.88 5.48
N GLU A 22 5.93 12.93 6.11
CA GLU A 22 5.53 14.18 5.43
C GLU A 22 6.73 15.03 5.00
N ALA A 23 7.71 15.22 5.88
CA ALA A 23 8.97 15.90 5.56
C ALA A 23 9.75 15.16 4.44
N VAL A 24 9.75 13.82 4.47
CA VAL A 24 10.29 12.98 3.39
C VAL A 24 9.54 13.17 2.08
N ALA A 25 8.20 13.37 2.12
CA ALA A 25 7.40 13.64 0.93
C ALA A 25 7.61 15.07 0.38
N ALA A 26 7.83 16.07 1.24
CA ALA A 26 8.23 17.42 0.83
C ALA A 26 9.61 17.41 0.14
N CYS A 27 10.61 16.78 0.77
CA CYS A 27 11.96 16.64 0.21
C CYS A 27 11.96 15.89 -1.13
N ALA A 28 11.02 14.95 -1.34
CA ALA A 28 10.84 14.22 -2.60
C ALA A 28 10.23 15.07 -3.75
N ARG A 29 9.53 16.17 -3.43
CA ARG A 29 8.98 17.12 -4.42
C ARG A 29 9.91 18.30 -4.71
N GLY A 30 10.98 18.45 -3.92
CA GLY A 30 11.84 19.63 -3.93
C GLY A 30 11.29 20.80 -3.11
N ASP A 31 10.17 20.60 -2.39
CA ASP A 31 9.58 21.60 -1.50
C ASP A 31 10.55 21.95 -0.35
N GLU A 32 10.31 23.10 0.27
CA GLU A 32 10.94 23.42 1.54
C GLU A 32 10.47 22.41 2.60
N VAL A 33 11.42 21.70 3.19
CA VAL A 33 11.14 20.73 4.26
C VAL A 33 10.62 21.55 5.45
N PRO A 34 9.42 21.25 6.01
CA PRO A 34 8.90 21.98 7.14
C PRO A 34 9.93 22.05 8.26
N GLU A 35 10.07 23.22 8.89
CA GLU A 35 10.85 23.30 10.12
C GLU A 35 10.32 22.23 11.10
N PRO A 36 11.20 21.55 11.86
CA PRO A 36 10.72 20.68 12.91
C PRO A 36 9.84 21.55 13.83
N PRO A 37 8.65 21.09 14.26
CA PRO A 37 7.90 21.83 15.27
C PRO A 37 8.86 22.08 16.42
N GLU A 38 8.95 23.34 16.88
CA GLU A 38 9.82 23.71 18.01
C GLU A 38 9.65 22.64 19.09
N ALA A 39 10.77 22.10 19.59
CA ALA A 39 10.76 20.91 20.43
C ALA A 39 10.06 21.21 21.77
N GLY A 40 8.73 21.14 21.76
CA GLY A 40 7.81 21.83 22.66
C GLY A 40 7.77 21.18 24.02
N ASP A 41 8.84 21.39 24.77
CA ASP A 41 9.16 20.80 26.07
C ASP A 41 8.62 19.36 26.24
N ALA A 42 9.09 18.47 25.37
CA ALA A 42 9.11 17.03 25.69
C ALA A 42 9.97 16.75 26.95
N SER A 43 10.85 17.69 27.31
CA SER A 43 11.53 17.85 28.61
C SER A 43 10.61 18.22 29.78
N GLY A 44 9.39 18.69 29.53
CA GLY A 44 8.42 19.10 30.56
C GLY A 44 7.78 17.93 31.32
N ALA A 45 7.83 16.71 30.76
CA ALA A 45 7.49 15.49 31.48
C ALA A 45 8.69 15.02 32.32
N ALA A 46 8.77 15.49 33.57
CA ALA A 46 9.69 14.93 34.56
C ALA A 46 9.51 13.40 34.62
N PRO A 47 10.59 12.59 34.67
CA PRO A 47 10.52 11.16 34.42
C PRO A 47 9.65 10.44 35.45
N ALA A 48 8.44 10.04 35.04
CA ALA A 48 7.44 9.37 35.89
C ALA A 48 7.93 8.03 36.47
N HIS A 49 9.03 7.49 35.92
CA HIS A 49 9.57 6.16 36.17
C HIS A 49 10.67 6.13 37.25
N ALA A 50 10.86 7.23 37.99
CA ALA A 50 11.71 7.28 39.18
C ALA A 50 11.24 6.32 40.31
N ARG A 51 10.07 5.69 40.16
CA ARG A 51 9.37 4.91 41.19
C ARG A 51 9.07 3.51 40.67
N ARG A 52 9.98 2.55 40.91
CA ARG A 52 9.81 1.16 40.45
C ARG A 52 8.55 0.52 41.06
N SER A 53 7.86 -0.29 40.26
CA SER A 53 6.75 -1.14 40.69
C SER A 53 7.25 -2.53 41.11
N PHE A 54 6.74 -3.04 42.22
CA PHE A 54 7.00 -4.40 42.72
C PHE A 54 5.69 -5.19 42.76
N LEU A 55 5.74 -6.48 42.46
CA LEU A 55 4.60 -7.36 42.63
C LEU A 55 4.33 -7.58 44.12
N ARG A 56 3.07 -7.39 44.53
CA ARG A 56 2.59 -7.62 45.90
C ARG A 56 1.71 -8.86 46.00
N ARG A 57 0.78 -9.04 45.06
CA ARG A 57 -0.15 -10.19 45.04
C ARG A 57 -0.51 -10.58 43.60
N ILE A 58 -0.63 -11.87 43.33
CA ILE A 58 -1.36 -12.42 42.18
C ILE A 58 -2.52 -13.22 42.75
N GLU A 59 -3.73 -12.99 42.27
CA GLU A 59 -4.95 -13.70 42.67
C GLU A 59 -5.71 -14.15 41.42
N VAL A 60 -6.18 -15.40 41.41
CA VAL A 60 -6.69 -16.07 40.22
C VAL A 60 -7.88 -16.95 40.57
N GLN A 61 -8.93 -16.91 39.75
CA GLN A 61 -10.08 -17.80 39.79
C GLN A 61 -10.62 -18.11 38.38
N GLY A 62 -11.17 -19.31 38.20
CA GLY A 62 -11.82 -19.76 36.97
C GLY A 62 -10.91 -19.80 35.73
N PHE A 63 -9.59 -19.86 35.91
CA PHE A 63 -8.58 -19.59 34.89
C PHE A 63 -7.57 -20.73 34.79
N ARG A 64 -7.44 -21.32 33.59
CA ARG A 64 -6.47 -22.36 33.27
C ARG A 64 -6.49 -23.50 34.30
N GLY A 65 -5.40 -23.75 35.02
CA GLY A 65 -5.33 -24.79 36.07
C GLY A 65 -5.98 -24.43 37.41
N ILE A 66 -6.44 -23.19 37.61
CA ILE A 66 -6.90 -22.67 38.91
C ILE A 66 -8.42 -22.50 38.87
N GLY A 67 -9.13 -23.25 39.73
CA GLY A 67 -10.58 -23.25 39.86
C GLY A 67 -11.06 -22.18 40.84
N ARG A 68 -11.24 -22.56 42.10
CA ARG A 68 -11.60 -21.62 43.18
C ARG A 68 -10.53 -20.54 43.39
N PRO A 69 -10.89 -19.37 43.97
CA PRO A 69 -9.95 -18.29 44.25
C PRO A 69 -8.71 -18.76 45.02
N SER A 70 -7.54 -18.48 44.44
CA SER A 70 -6.23 -18.79 45.00
C SER A 70 -5.30 -17.60 44.77
N SER A 71 -4.41 -17.31 45.73
CA SER A 71 -3.50 -16.17 45.64
C SER A 71 -2.07 -16.48 46.10
N LEU A 72 -1.13 -15.69 45.58
CA LEU A 72 0.29 -15.68 45.90
C LEU A 72 0.66 -14.27 46.36
N GLU A 73 1.16 -14.13 47.58
CA GLU A 73 1.61 -12.85 48.14
C GLU A 73 3.14 -12.76 48.23
N PHE A 74 3.69 -11.61 47.87
CA PHE A 74 5.13 -11.38 47.73
C PHE A 74 5.56 -10.16 48.55
N ALA A 75 6.73 -10.24 49.18
CA ALA A 75 7.33 -9.08 49.85
C ALA A 75 7.75 -8.05 48.78
N PRO A 76 7.22 -6.81 48.78
CA PRO A 76 7.57 -5.81 47.77
C PRO A 76 9.00 -5.30 47.96
N GLY A 77 9.86 -5.51 46.97
CA GLY A 77 11.26 -5.09 46.97
C GLY A 77 12.17 -6.15 46.34
N PRO A 78 13.49 -5.89 46.23
CA PRO A 78 14.45 -6.87 45.73
C PRO A 78 14.46 -8.16 46.55
N GLY A 79 14.53 -9.30 45.87
CA GLY A 79 14.61 -10.62 46.47
C GLY A 79 14.39 -11.72 45.43
N LEU A 80 14.70 -12.97 45.78
CA LEU A 80 14.42 -14.15 44.98
C LEU A 80 13.37 -15.03 45.69
N THR A 81 12.21 -15.20 45.07
CA THR A 81 11.17 -16.16 45.48
C THR A 81 11.12 -17.30 44.47
N VAL A 82 11.11 -18.55 44.93
CA VAL A 82 11.05 -19.75 44.07
C VAL A 82 9.84 -20.60 44.44
N ILE A 83 8.91 -20.73 43.50
CA ILE A 83 7.64 -21.46 43.65
C ILE A 83 7.78 -22.83 42.97
N VAL A 84 7.90 -23.86 43.80
CA VAL A 84 8.22 -25.24 43.41
C VAL A 84 6.96 -26.09 43.45
N GLY A 85 6.70 -26.89 42.43
CA GLY A 85 5.55 -27.81 42.41
C GLY A 85 5.54 -28.76 41.22
N ARG A 86 4.77 -29.85 41.30
CA ARG A 86 4.67 -30.86 40.24
C ARG A 86 4.13 -30.26 38.93
N ASN A 87 4.31 -30.95 37.81
CA ASN A 87 3.67 -30.53 36.55
C ASN A 87 2.15 -30.62 36.66
N GLY A 88 1.47 -29.61 36.10
CA GLY A 88 0.02 -29.41 36.28
C GLY A 88 -0.42 -28.79 37.61
N SER A 89 0.49 -28.34 38.49
CA SER A 89 0.16 -27.77 39.83
C SER A 89 -0.28 -26.30 39.85
N GLY A 90 -0.60 -25.69 38.71
CA GLY A 90 -1.03 -24.28 38.63
C GLY A 90 0.08 -23.22 38.50
N LYS A 91 1.37 -23.60 38.57
CA LYS A 91 2.54 -22.70 38.39
C LYS A 91 2.40 -21.75 37.19
N SER A 92 2.46 -22.30 35.98
CA SER A 92 2.30 -21.55 34.73
C SER A 92 0.97 -20.83 34.64
N SER A 93 -0.08 -21.30 35.33
CA SER A 93 -1.37 -20.59 35.36
C SER A 93 -1.30 -19.29 36.17
N PHE A 94 -0.46 -19.19 37.20
CA PHE A 94 -0.18 -17.92 37.88
C PHE A 94 0.72 -16.99 37.06
N ALA A 95 1.70 -17.53 36.34
CA ALA A 95 2.56 -16.74 35.45
C ALA A 95 1.79 -16.19 34.23
N GLU A 96 1.09 -17.06 33.49
CA GLU A 96 0.19 -16.72 32.38
C GLU A 96 -0.89 -15.72 32.83
N ALA A 97 -1.39 -15.84 34.07
CA ALA A 97 -2.37 -14.90 34.64
C ALA A 97 -1.79 -13.50 34.87
N ALA A 98 -0.60 -13.38 35.45
CA ALA A 98 0.04 -12.09 35.69
C ALA A 98 0.38 -11.36 34.37
N GLU A 99 0.86 -12.10 33.37
CA GLU A 99 1.05 -11.61 31.99
C GLU A 99 -0.28 -11.13 31.39
N ALA A 100 -1.34 -11.96 31.48
CA ALA A 100 -2.64 -11.66 30.91
C ALA A 100 -3.34 -10.46 31.57
N ALA A 101 -3.23 -10.31 32.89
CA ALA A 101 -3.77 -9.16 33.60
C ALA A 101 -3.16 -7.84 33.08
N LEU A 102 -1.83 -7.75 33.12
CA LEU A 102 -1.08 -6.52 32.85
C LEU A 102 -0.95 -6.19 31.36
N THR A 103 -0.69 -7.17 30.49
CA THR A 103 -0.52 -6.92 29.03
C THR A 103 -1.83 -7.01 28.25
N GLY A 104 -2.83 -7.73 28.77
CA GLY A 104 -4.05 -8.07 28.04
C GLY A 104 -3.86 -9.05 26.88
N ARG A 105 -2.72 -9.72 26.80
CA ARG A 105 -2.41 -10.80 25.87
C ARG A 105 -1.82 -11.98 26.63
N ASN A 106 -1.66 -13.10 25.94
CA ASN A 106 -0.75 -14.14 26.39
C ASN A 106 -0.03 -14.72 25.17
N LEU A 107 1.30 -14.65 25.16
CA LEU A 107 2.14 -14.99 24.01
C LEU A 107 2.09 -16.48 23.62
N ARG A 108 1.65 -17.33 24.55
CA ARG A 108 1.34 -18.73 24.28
C ARG A 108 0.09 -18.84 23.40
N TRP A 109 -0.97 -18.10 23.72
CA TRP A 109 -2.26 -18.17 23.01
C TRP A 109 -2.25 -17.46 21.66
N ASP A 110 -1.54 -16.34 21.55
CA ASP A 110 -1.39 -15.58 20.29
C ASP A 110 -0.73 -16.42 19.17
N ALA A 111 0.04 -17.44 19.55
CA ALA A 111 0.71 -18.37 18.63
C ALA A 111 -0.03 -19.72 18.43
N MET A 112 -1.19 -19.92 19.07
CA MET A 112 -1.93 -21.20 19.00
C MET A 112 -3.11 -21.15 18.00
N PRO A 113 -3.46 -22.30 17.37
CA PRO A 113 -4.67 -22.45 16.56
C PRO A 113 -5.95 -22.19 17.35
N GLU A 114 -7.06 -21.90 16.67
CA GLU A 114 -8.26 -21.37 17.34
C GLU A 114 -8.89 -22.33 18.35
N GLY A 115 -8.99 -23.62 18.08
CA GLY A 115 -9.50 -24.60 19.05
C GLY A 115 -8.61 -24.83 20.30
N TRP A 116 -7.41 -24.25 20.36
CA TRP A 116 -6.62 -24.19 21.60
C TRP A 116 -6.91 -22.92 22.43
N ARG A 117 -7.59 -21.93 21.85
CA ARG A 117 -7.98 -20.67 22.53
C ARG A 117 -9.24 -20.80 23.39
N ASP A 118 -9.83 -21.98 23.47
CA ASP A 118 -10.97 -22.30 24.34
C ASP A 118 -10.52 -22.83 25.71
N GLY A 119 -9.34 -23.44 25.79
CA GLY A 119 -8.73 -23.99 27.01
C GLY A 119 -8.15 -22.95 27.99
N TRP A 120 -8.79 -21.78 28.10
CA TRP A 120 -8.39 -20.68 28.98
C TRP A 120 -9.23 -20.59 30.26
N ARG A 121 -10.52 -20.98 30.21
CA ARG A 121 -11.35 -21.18 31.40
C ARG A 121 -10.94 -22.45 32.15
N ASN A 122 -11.17 -22.48 33.46
CA ASN A 122 -11.01 -23.70 34.25
C ASN A 122 -12.22 -24.62 34.05
N LEU A 123 -11.97 -25.94 33.94
CA LEU A 123 -13.02 -26.95 33.71
C LEU A 123 -13.82 -27.34 34.97
N HIS A 124 -13.43 -26.84 36.14
CA HIS A 124 -14.00 -27.23 37.45
C HIS A 124 -14.58 -26.02 38.21
N PHE A 125 -14.56 -24.83 37.60
CA PHE A 125 -15.08 -23.59 38.18
C PHE A 125 -15.46 -22.59 37.08
N ASP A 126 -16.76 -22.47 36.83
CA ASP A 126 -17.38 -21.69 35.75
C ASP A 126 -18.03 -20.38 36.24
N GLU A 127 -18.33 -20.26 37.54
CA GLU A 127 -19.01 -19.11 38.17
C GLU A 127 -18.47 -17.73 37.74
N ARG A 128 -17.14 -17.55 37.77
CA ARG A 128 -16.46 -16.29 37.42
C ARG A 128 -14.97 -16.52 37.13
N THR A 129 -14.55 -16.22 35.90
CA THR A 129 -13.12 -16.15 35.54
C THR A 129 -12.57 -14.75 35.74
N GLU A 130 -11.62 -14.60 36.66
CA GLU A 130 -11.02 -13.33 37.04
C GLU A 130 -9.57 -13.50 37.50
N ILE A 131 -8.75 -12.50 37.19
CA ILE A 131 -7.38 -12.36 37.70
C ILE A 131 -7.24 -10.95 38.29
N THR A 132 -6.60 -10.86 39.45
CA THR A 132 -6.19 -9.61 40.07
C THR A 132 -4.69 -9.62 40.37
N VAL A 133 -3.98 -8.58 39.95
CA VAL A 133 -2.57 -8.34 40.25
C VAL A 133 -2.45 -7.06 41.05
N GLU A 134 -1.82 -7.11 42.22
CA GLU A 134 -1.50 -5.92 43.02
C GLU A 134 -0.02 -5.55 42.83
N LEU A 135 0.21 -4.30 42.40
CA LEU A 135 1.54 -3.71 42.24
C LEU A 135 1.75 -2.62 43.28
N GLN A 136 2.82 -2.76 44.08
CA GLN A 136 3.27 -1.74 45.00
C GLN A 136 4.30 -0.84 44.30
N LEU A 137 3.93 0.39 43.98
CA LEU A 137 4.88 1.39 43.47
C LEU A 137 5.70 1.95 44.65
N ALA A 138 6.98 2.19 44.40
CA ALA A 138 7.93 2.63 45.43
C ALA A 138 7.48 3.96 46.08
N GLY A 139 7.11 3.90 47.36
CA GLY A 139 6.65 5.04 48.16
C GLY A 139 5.14 5.37 48.06
N ASP A 140 4.33 4.58 47.35
CA ASP A 140 2.87 4.79 47.36
C ASP A 140 2.26 4.27 48.69
N PRO A 141 1.21 4.92 49.23
CA PRO A 141 0.62 4.53 50.52
C PRO A 141 -0.12 3.18 50.51
N GLY A 142 -0.39 2.64 49.32
CA GLY A 142 -1.03 1.34 49.10
C GLY A 142 -0.71 0.79 47.71
N PRO A 143 -1.19 -0.43 47.38
CA PRO A 143 -0.99 -1.00 46.05
C PRO A 143 -1.92 -0.37 45.00
N THR A 144 -1.45 -0.29 43.76
CA THR A 144 -2.31 -0.21 42.58
C THR A 144 -2.82 -1.61 42.25
N ARG A 145 -4.13 -1.80 42.13
CA ARG A 145 -4.75 -3.09 41.78
C ARG A 145 -5.13 -3.10 40.31
N VAL A 146 -4.71 -4.13 39.59
CA VAL A 146 -5.09 -4.39 38.18
C VAL A 146 -5.95 -5.65 38.15
N THR A 147 -7.24 -5.50 37.82
CA THR A 147 -8.18 -6.62 37.75
C THR A 147 -8.63 -6.84 36.31
N ARG A 148 -8.71 -8.10 35.91
CA ARG A 148 -9.17 -8.52 34.57
C ARG A 148 -10.21 -9.62 34.70
N THR A 149 -11.40 -9.35 34.15
CA THR A 149 -12.58 -10.22 34.24
C THR A 149 -13.06 -10.58 32.85
N TRP A 150 -13.50 -11.82 32.64
CA TRP A 150 -14.02 -12.28 31.36
C TRP A 150 -15.51 -12.62 31.46
N THR A 151 -16.33 -11.91 30.67
CA THR A 151 -17.80 -12.05 30.72
C THR A 151 -18.39 -12.83 29.53
N GLY A 152 -17.57 -13.38 28.65
CA GLY A 152 -18.01 -14.16 27.48
C GLY A 152 -17.13 -15.37 27.20
N GLU A 153 -17.55 -16.21 26.26
CA GLU A 153 -16.89 -17.48 25.93
C GLU A 153 -15.52 -17.29 25.27
N SER A 154 -15.38 -16.27 24.42
CA SER A 154 -14.09 -15.92 23.83
C SER A 154 -13.15 -15.31 24.86
N VAL A 155 -11.87 -15.73 24.82
CA VAL A 155 -10.76 -15.12 25.57
C VAL A 155 -10.58 -13.62 25.28
N ARG A 156 -11.11 -13.11 24.15
CA ARG A 156 -11.14 -11.67 23.81
C ARG A 156 -12.20 -10.86 24.57
N SER A 157 -13.07 -11.51 25.36
CA SER A 157 -14.08 -10.83 26.19
C SER A 157 -13.51 -10.12 27.45
N ALA A 158 -12.19 -10.21 27.66
CA ALA A 158 -11.48 -9.62 28.79
C ALA A 158 -11.72 -8.10 28.93
N ARG A 159 -12.26 -7.69 30.07
CA ARG A 159 -12.28 -6.27 30.51
C ARG A 159 -11.20 -6.07 31.57
N GLY A 160 -10.41 -5.01 31.44
CA GLY A 160 -9.28 -4.71 32.33
C GLY A 160 -9.44 -3.35 33.01
N GLU A 161 -9.48 -3.37 34.34
CA GLU A 161 -9.66 -2.22 35.22
C GLU A 161 -8.42 -2.03 36.11
N VAL A 162 -8.11 -0.79 36.46
CA VAL A 162 -7.03 -0.42 37.37
C VAL A 162 -7.55 0.52 38.43
N VAL A 163 -7.43 0.12 39.70
CA VAL A 163 -7.76 0.93 40.87
C VAL A 163 -6.45 1.46 41.46
N ALA A 164 -6.33 2.78 41.55
CA ALA A 164 -5.20 3.47 42.18
C ALA A 164 -5.27 3.40 43.73
N PRO A 165 -4.17 3.72 44.45
CA PRO A 165 -4.14 3.66 45.93
C PRO A 165 -5.10 4.64 46.64
N ASP A 166 -5.64 5.63 45.92
CA ASP A 166 -6.67 6.57 46.36
C ASP A 166 -8.11 6.05 46.15
N GLY A 167 -8.27 4.89 45.50
CA GLY A 167 -9.55 4.31 45.10
C GLY A 167 -10.02 4.70 43.68
N THR A 168 -9.28 5.54 42.94
CA THR A 168 -9.67 5.96 41.59
C THR A 168 -9.56 4.79 40.61
N ALA A 169 -10.71 4.37 40.06
CA ALA A 169 -10.81 3.30 39.06
C ALA A 169 -10.76 3.86 37.63
N ALA A 170 -9.99 3.21 36.75
CA ALA A 170 -9.89 3.57 35.33
C ALA A 170 -9.63 2.34 34.44
N PRO A 171 -10.01 2.34 33.15
CA PRO A 171 -9.66 1.26 32.22
C PRO A 171 -8.14 1.15 32.06
N LEU A 172 -7.58 -0.06 32.06
CA LEU A 172 -6.12 -0.29 32.04
C LEU A 172 -5.37 0.50 30.96
N ARG A 173 -5.94 0.63 29.76
CA ARG A 173 -5.35 1.39 28.64
C ARG A 173 -5.07 2.85 28.96
N SER A 174 -5.81 3.45 29.89
CA SER A 174 -5.61 4.85 30.31
C SER A 174 -4.32 5.08 31.10
N ARG A 175 -3.69 4.02 31.65
CA ARG A 175 -2.42 4.13 32.39
C ARG A 175 -1.19 4.29 31.51
N GLY A 176 -1.31 4.09 30.19
CA GLY A 176 -0.19 4.24 29.26
C GLY A 176 0.93 3.20 29.42
N TRP A 177 0.70 2.09 30.13
CA TRP A 177 1.72 1.05 30.36
C TRP A 177 1.97 0.13 29.15
N ASP A 178 1.08 0.10 28.15
CA ASP A 178 1.19 -0.77 26.96
C ASP A 178 2.59 -0.69 26.26
N PRO A 179 3.21 0.50 26.05
CA PRO A 179 4.55 0.59 25.46
C PRO A 179 5.68 0.13 26.40
N GLU A 180 5.56 0.38 27.71
CA GLU A 180 6.57 -0.01 28.69
C GLU A 180 6.59 -1.52 28.91
N LEU A 181 5.41 -2.14 28.99
CA LEU A 181 5.24 -3.58 29.06
C LEU A 181 5.78 -4.27 27.81
N ALA A 182 5.66 -3.65 26.63
CA ALA A 182 6.28 -4.15 25.41
C ALA A 182 7.82 -4.01 25.41
N ARG A 183 8.35 -2.86 25.87
CA ARG A 183 9.79 -2.53 25.90
C ARG A 183 10.57 -3.36 26.91
N TYR A 184 10.14 -3.33 28.17
CA TYR A 184 10.85 -3.95 29.30
C TYR A 184 10.40 -5.40 29.54
N ARG A 185 9.09 -5.67 29.45
CA ARG A 185 8.48 -7.01 29.48
C ARG A 185 8.90 -7.85 30.71
N PRO A 186 8.28 -7.64 31.89
CA PRO A 186 8.65 -8.30 33.15
C PRO A 186 8.17 -9.75 33.27
N PHE A 187 8.12 -10.48 32.16
CA PHE A 187 7.71 -11.89 32.05
C PHE A 187 8.69 -12.63 31.14
N LEU A 188 9.04 -13.86 31.50
CA LEU A 188 9.96 -14.70 30.75
C LEU A 188 9.60 -16.18 30.90
N SER A 189 8.82 -16.69 29.94
CA SER A 189 8.42 -18.10 29.85
C SER A 189 9.35 -18.93 28.96
N TYR A 190 9.36 -20.24 29.15
CA TYR A 190 10.08 -21.18 28.27
C TYR A 190 9.76 -20.99 26.77
N ASP A 191 8.48 -20.84 26.41
CA ASP A 191 8.05 -20.65 25.01
C ASP A 191 8.65 -19.38 24.38
N GLU A 192 8.94 -18.35 25.16
CA GLU A 192 9.61 -17.13 24.68
C GLU A 192 11.11 -17.31 24.54
N LEU A 193 11.77 -17.95 25.51
CA LEU A 193 13.20 -18.26 25.47
C LEU A 193 13.54 -19.10 24.23
N GLY A 194 12.72 -20.11 23.93
CA GLY A 194 12.79 -20.88 22.69
C GLY A 194 12.69 -20.01 21.43
N ARG A 195 11.63 -19.19 21.33
CA ARG A 195 11.31 -18.40 20.13
C ARG A 195 12.28 -17.25 19.85
N ALA A 196 12.84 -16.64 20.90
CA ALA A 196 13.71 -15.47 20.81
C ALA A 196 14.95 -15.71 19.94
N VAL A 197 15.49 -16.94 19.97
CA VAL A 197 16.73 -17.31 19.26
C VAL A 197 16.48 -18.33 18.11
N THR A 198 15.44 -19.18 18.15
CA THR A 198 15.13 -20.08 17.00
C THR A 198 14.16 -19.50 15.98
N GLY A 199 13.05 -18.91 16.43
CA GLY A 199 11.82 -18.87 15.63
C GLY A 199 11.55 -17.56 14.92
N ARG A 200 11.85 -16.42 15.58
CA ARG A 200 11.52 -15.08 15.06
C ARG A 200 12.58 -14.06 15.48
N ALA A 201 13.77 -14.15 14.88
CA ALA A 201 14.91 -13.30 15.25
C ALA A 201 14.65 -11.77 15.10
N ALA A 202 13.62 -11.37 14.36
CA ALA A 202 13.14 -9.99 14.28
C ALA A 202 12.42 -9.52 15.56
N GLU A 203 11.68 -10.37 16.30
CA GLU A 203 10.97 -9.97 17.52
C GLU A 203 11.95 -9.61 18.64
N LEU A 204 13.05 -10.37 18.78
CA LEU A 204 14.12 -10.06 19.72
C LEU A 204 14.88 -8.79 19.29
N TYR A 205 15.15 -8.63 17.99
CA TYR A 205 15.75 -7.41 17.43
C TYR A 205 14.90 -6.18 17.76
N ASP A 206 13.59 -6.24 17.55
CA ASP A 206 12.67 -5.12 17.83
C ASP A 206 12.61 -4.82 19.32
N THR A 207 12.55 -5.86 20.17
CA THR A 207 12.54 -5.72 21.63
C THR A 207 13.80 -5.05 22.15
N LEU A 208 14.98 -5.43 21.63
CA LEU A 208 16.26 -4.80 21.98
C LEU A 208 16.37 -3.38 21.40
N THR A 209 15.91 -3.16 20.17
CA THR A 209 15.87 -1.82 19.53
C THR A 209 15.02 -0.85 20.32
N ALA A 210 13.83 -1.27 20.76
CA ALA A 210 12.96 -0.48 21.63
C ALA A 210 13.58 -0.26 23.02
N LEU A 211 14.17 -1.30 23.64
CA LEU A 211 14.84 -1.19 24.93
C LEU A 211 15.96 -0.13 24.91
N LEU A 212 16.78 -0.14 23.85
CA LEU A 212 17.90 0.80 23.66
C LEU A 212 17.48 2.21 23.18
N GLY A 213 16.19 2.45 22.90
CA GLY A 213 15.70 3.75 22.41
C GLY A 213 16.07 4.04 20.94
N LEU A 214 16.18 2.99 20.12
CA LEU A 214 16.66 3.06 18.73
C LEU A 214 15.53 2.90 17.68
N THR A 215 14.28 3.02 18.12
CA THR A 215 13.08 2.92 17.26
C THR A 215 13.09 4.00 16.20
N ASP A 216 13.22 5.28 16.57
CA ASP A 216 13.10 6.42 15.65
C ASP A 216 14.20 6.44 14.58
N LEU A 217 15.40 5.97 14.95
CA LEU A 217 16.53 5.76 14.05
C LEU A 217 16.24 4.66 13.00
N THR A 218 15.63 3.56 13.45
CA THR A 218 15.21 2.44 12.59
C THR A 218 14.02 2.82 11.69
N ASP A 219 13.16 3.72 12.18
CA ASP A 219 12.07 4.34 11.44
C ASP A 219 12.57 5.30 10.36
N ALA A 220 13.55 6.15 10.67
CA ALA A 220 14.18 7.06 9.71
C ALA A 220 14.86 6.30 8.56
N GLU A 221 15.63 5.25 8.86
CA GLU A 221 16.19 4.36 7.83
C GLU A 221 15.10 3.73 6.95
N ARG A 222 13.97 3.32 7.54
CA ARG A 222 12.85 2.72 6.80
C ARG A 222 12.16 3.74 5.89
N ARG A 223 11.94 4.97 6.35
CA ARG A 223 11.35 6.05 5.54
C ARG A 223 12.23 6.39 4.35
N LEU A 224 13.54 6.54 4.59
CA LEU A 224 14.50 6.92 3.57
C LEU A 224 14.73 5.81 2.54
N ALA A 225 14.80 4.54 2.96
CA ALA A 225 14.81 3.40 2.04
C ALA A 225 13.55 3.35 1.16
N LYS A 226 12.36 3.54 1.76
CA LYS A 226 11.07 3.61 1.05
C LYS A 226 10.99 4.79 0.08
N ALA A 227 11.69 5.89 0.35
CA ALA A 227 11.80 7.02 -0.58
C ALA A 227 12.69 6.68 -1.78
N CYS A 228 13.87 6.09 -1.57
CA CYS A 228 14.76 5.64 -2.64
C CYS A 228 14.07 4.59 -3.54
N ASP A 229 13.41 3.59 -2.94
CA ASP A 229 12.59 2.58 -3.63
C ASP A 229 11.50 3.19 -4.53
N ARG A 230 10.91 4.33 -4.11
CA ARG A 230 9.87 5.04 -4.87
C ARG A 230 10.49 5.84 -6.02
N LEU A 231 11.54 6.62 -5.74
CA LEU A 231 12.21 7.45 -6.74
C LEU A 231 12.85 6.59 -7.84
N ALA A 232 13.48 5.47 -7.51
CA ALA A 232 13.99 4.52 -8.50
C ALA A 232 12.88 3.98 -9.42
N LYS A 233 11.74 3.55 -8.86
CA LYS A 233 10.58 3.09 -9.65
C LYS A 233 9.99 4.19 -10.52
N GLN A 234 9.97 5.44 -10.04
CA GLN A 234 9.49 6.60 -10.79
C GLN A 234 10.44 6.97 -11.94
N ARG A 235 11.76 6.90 -11.71
CA ARG A 235 12.81 7.05 -12.74
C ARG A 235 12.69 5.99 -13.84
N ASP A 236 12.44 4.74 -13.47
CA ASP A 236 12.46 3.62 -14.40
C ASP A 236 11.13 3.42 -15.17
N ARG A 237 10.02 3.96 -14.64
CA ARG A 237 8.66 3.78 -15.18
C ARG A 237 8.50 4.03 -16.69
N PRO A 238 9.01 5.13 -17.30
CA PRO A 238 8.79 5.40 -18.73
C PRO A 238 9.40 4.32 -19.64
N GLY A 239 10.46 3.65 -19.18
CA GLY A 239 11.14 2.60 -19.93
C GLY A 239 10.33 1.30 -20.05
N HIS A 240 9.35 1.07 -19.18
CA HIS A 240 8.47 -0.10 -19.27
C HIS A 240 7.46 0.03 -20.41
N GLU A 241 6.98 1.24 -20.70
CA GLU A 241 5.90 1.47 -21.68
C GLU A 241 6.41 2.01 -23.03
N HIS A 242 7.62 2.62 -23.08
CA HIS A 242 8.22 3.23 -24.26
C HIS A 242 8.17 2.34 -25.52
N GLY A 243 8.63 1.09 -25.43
CA GLY A 243 8.67 0.17 -26.58
C GLY A 243 7.28 -0.17 -27.14
N TYR A 244 6.28 -0.30 -26.27
CA TYR A 244 4.88 -0.55 -26.65
C TYR A 244 4.24 0.70 -27.26
N LEU A 245 4.48 1.87 -26.66
CA LEU A 245 4.00 3.16 -27.19
C LEU A 245 4.58 3.44 -28.58
N VAL A 246 5.89 3.25 -28.79
CA VAL A 246 6.52 3.38 -30.11
C VAL A 246 5.94 2.39 -31.12
N GLN A 247 5.63 1.16 -30.72
CA GLN A 247 4.96 0.19 -31.59
C GLN A 247 3.55 0.66 -31.99
N ARG A 248 2.73 1.14 -31.03
CA ARG A 248 1.38 1.65 -31.32
C ARG A 248 1.41 2.88 -32.23
N LEU A 249 2.29 3.84 -31.96
CA LEU A 249 2.41 5.07 -32.75
C LEU A 249 2.86 4.78 -34.20
N ARG A 250 3.77 3.81 -34.41
CA ARG A 250 4.17 3.37 -35.77
C ARG A 250 3.12 2.55 -36.51
N ALA A 251 2.13 2.01 -35.81
CA ALA A 251 0.98 1.32 -36.40
C ALA A 251 -0.19 2.27 -36.74
N GLY A 252 -0.15 3.52 -36.24
CA GLY A 252 -1.15 4.55 -36.53
C GLY A 252 -0.95 5.18 -37.90
N GLY A 253 -2.05 5.55 -38.56
CA GLY A 253 -2.04 6.27 -39.84
C GLY A 253 -1.86 7.79 -39.73
N ASP A 254 -1.94 8.36 -38.52
CA ASP A 254 -1.87 9.80 -38.29
C ASP A 254 -0.42 10.33 -38.35
N ARG A 255 -0.24 11.47 -39.02
CA ARG A 255 1.04 12.17 -39.14
C ARG A 255 1.67 12.51 -37.77
N ARG A 256 0.86 12.86 -36.77
CA ARG A 256 1.27 13.16 -35.39
C ARG A 256 1.83 11.92 -34.71
N ALA A 257 1.24 10.76 -34.95
CA ALA A 257 1.73 9.48 -34.43
C ALA A 257 3.11 9.13 -35.01
N ALA A 258 3.31 9.29 -36.33
CA ALA A 258 4.63 9.13 -36.95
C ALA A 258 5.66 10.12 -36.37
N MET A 259 5.32 11.42 -36.29
CA MET A 259 6.20 12.45 -35.72
C MET A 259 6.58 12.19 -34.25
N ALA A 260 5.65 11.65 -33.45
CA ALA A 260 5.92 11.25 -32.08
C ALA A 260 6.82 10.00 -31.99
N ALA A 261 6.61 9.01 -32.86
CA ALA A 261 7.44 7.81 -32.92
C ALA A 261 8.88 8.06 -33.36
N ASP A 262 9.11 9.08 -34.20
CA ASP A 262 10.45 9.53 -34.59
C ASP A 262 11.15 10.25 -33.42
N LEU A 263 10.45 11.14 -32.71
CA LEU A 263 10.98 11.85 -31.53
C LEU A 263 11.28 10.92 -30.35
N LEU A 264 10.44 9.90 -30.11
CA LEU A 264 10.68 8.85 -29.12
C LEU A 264 11.82 7.89 -29.51
N GLY A 265 12.22 7.88 -30.79
CA GLY A 265 13.36 7.12 -31.29
C GLY A 265 14.68 7.89 -31.34
N ALA A 266 14.69 9.16 -30.93
CA ALA A 266 15.88 10.01 -30.91
C ALA A 266 16.75 9.76 -29.67
N GLU A 267 18.06 10.03 -29.79
CA GLU A 267 19.03 9.90 -28.68
C GLU A 267 18.76 10.89 -27.54
N ASN A 268 18.19 12.06 -27.84
CA ASN A 268 17.66 13.02 -26.87
C ASN A 268 16.18 13.27 -27.18
N ILE A 269 15.29 12.94 -26.24
CA ILE A 269 13.84 13.02 -26.42
C ILE A 269 13.33 14.41 -25.99
N ASP A 270 12.74 15.14 -26.94
CA ASP A 270 12.14 16.46 -26.73
C ASP A 270 10.72 16.33 -26.12
N LEU A 271 10.66 16.34 -24.78
CA LEU A 271 9.40 16.14 -24.02
C LEU A 271 8.39 17.27 -24.23
N ASP A 272 8.84 18.50 -24.48
CA ASP A 272 7.94 19.65 -24.68
C ASP A 272 7.31 19.62 -26.07
N ARG A 273 8.06 19.20 -27.09
CA ARG A 273 7.53 18.94 -28.43
C ARG A 273 6.62 17.73 -28.47
N LEU A 274 6.91 16.67 -27.72
CA LEU A 274 5.99 15.54 -27.56
C LEU A 274 4.69 15.97 -26.84
N ALA A 275 4.77 16.79 -25.80
CA ALA A 275 3.59 17.38 -25.15
C ALA A 275 2.75 18.23 -26.13
N SER A 276 3.40 19.04 -26.97
CA SER A 276 2.74 19.85 -28.00
C SER A 276 2.02 18.99 -29.05
N ILE A 277 2.61 17.86 -29.45
CA ILE A 277 1.96 16.89 -30.35
C ILE A 277 0.78 16.20 -29.65
N ALA A 278 0.94 15.76 -28.40
CA ALA A 278 -0.12 15.14 -27.59
C ALA A 278 -1.27 16.08 -27.17
N ALA A 279 -1.11 17.38 -27.41
CA ALA A 279 -2.12 18.43 -27.19
C ALA A 279 -2.80 18.88 -28.50
N ASP A 280 -2.38 18.39 -29.67
CA ASP A 280 -3.01 18.67 -30.95
C ASP A 280 -4.30 17.83 -31.09
N ASP A 281 -5.44 18.46 -30.79
CA ASP A 281 -6.80 17.94 -30.98
C ASP A 281 -7.38 18.24 -32.39
N GLY A 282 -6.54 18.74 -33.29
CA GLY A 282 -6.92 19.19 -34.62
C GLY A 282 -7.35 18.05 -35.55
N PRO A 283 -8.01 18.39 -36.68
CA PRO A 283 -8.35 17.41 -37.69
C PRO A 283 -7.09 16.92 -38.43
N ALA A 284 -6.99 15.60 -38.67
CA ALA A 284 -5.84 14.99 -39.35
C ALA A 284 -5.56 15.58 -40.75
N ASP A 285 -6.59 16.07 -41.44
CA ASP A 285 -6.49 16.92 -42.63
C ASP A 285 -7.43 18.14 -42.51
N PRO A 286 -6.91 19.35 -42.23
CA PRO A 286 -7.69 20.57 -42.15
C PRO A 286 -8.42 20.98 -43.45
N GLN A 287 -7.89 20.62 -44.63
CA GLN A 287 -8.52 20.96 -45.92
C GLN A 287 -9.72 20.03 -46.18
N ARG A 288 -9.55 18.73 -45.96
CA ARG A 288 -10.67 17.78 -45.97
C ARG A 288 -11.72 18.14 -44.93
N HIS A 289 -11.33 18.56 -43.73
CA HIS A 289 -12.25 19.02 -42.69
C HIS A 289 -13.10 20.24 -43.13
N LEU A 290 -12.53 21.18 -43.88
CA LEU A 290 -13.28 22.29 -44.50
C LEU A 290 -14.29 21.80 -45.55
N VAL A 291 -13.93 20.81 -46.38
CA VAL A 291 -14.84 20.19 -47.36
C VAL A 291 -15.99 19.48 -46.64
N LEU A 292 -15.71 18.67 -45.62
CA LEU A 292 -16.73 17.98 -44.81
C LEU A 292 -17.69 18.98 -44.14
N ARG A 293 -17.18 20.07 -43.57
CA ARG A 293 -17.99 21.16 -42.98
C ARG A 293 -18.90 21.85 -44.01
N ARG A 294 -18.49 21.95 -45.27
CA ARG A 294 -19.33 22.45 -46.37
C ARG A 294 -20.35 21.41 -46.83
N LEU A 295 -19.95 20.16 -47.01
CA LEU A 295 -20.84 19.04 -47.34
C LEU A 295 -21.99 18.91 -46.33
N ARG A 296 -21.72 18.91 -45.01
CA ARG A 296 -22.76 18.79 -43.96
C ARG A 296 -23.86 19.87 -44.06
N ARG A 297 -23.52 21.05 -44.60
CA ARG A 297 -24.40 22.22 -44.80
C ARG A 297 -25.02 22.31 -46.20
N LEU A 298 -24.72 21.38 -47.12
CA LEU A 298 -25.12 21.47 -48.52
C LEU A 298 -26.64 21.39 -48.72
N SER A 299 -27.19 22.36 -49.43
CA SER A 299 -28.57 22.41 -49.91
C SER A 299 -28.66 21.91 -51.35
N VAL A 300 -29.70 21.14 -51.64
CA VAL A 300 -30.12 20.72 -52.99
C VAL A 300 -31.63 20.92 -53.10
N PRO A 301 -32.21 21.08 -54.31
CA PRO A 301 -33.65 21.31 -54.48
C PRO A 301 -34.54 20.30 -53.73
N GLU A 302 -35.67 20.77 -53.21
CA GLU A 302 -36.60 19.92 -52.46
C GLU A 302 -37.45 19.03 -53.36
N ARG A 303 -37.95 17.90 -52.83
CA ARG A 303 -38.73 16.93 -53.61
C ARG A 303 -40.02 17.54 -54.17
N GLY A 304 -40.69 18.40 -53.39
CA GLY A 304 -41.88 19.14 -53.81
C GLY A 304 -41.55 19.99 -55.02
N LEU A 305 -40.67 20.97 -54.86
CA LEU A 305 -40.21 21.88 -55.91
C LEU A 305 -39.75 21.18 -57.21
N LEU A 306 -39.02 20.06 -57.11
CA LEU A 306 -38.68 19.25 -58.30
C LEU A 306 -39.92 18.64 -58.98
N THR A 307 -40.88 18.15 -58.20
CA THR A 307 -42.13 17.57 -58.71
C THR A 307 -43.04 18.64 -59.32
N ASP A 308 -43.10 19.82 -58.70
CA ASP A 308 -43.91 20.95 -59.15
C ASP A 308 -43.43 21.47 -60.52
N VAL A 309 -42.11 21.67 -60.69
CA VAL A 309 -41.52 22.07 -61.98
C VAL A 309 -41.63 20.97 -63.03
N VAL A 310 -41.48 19.69 -62.67
CA VAL A 310 -41.70 18.56 -63.60
C VAL A 310 -43.16 18.52 -64.08
N ASN A 311 -44.13 18.79 -63.21
CA ASN A 311 -45.54 18.88 -63.59
C ASN A 311 -45.81 20.09 -64.50
N GLU A 312 -45.23 21.25 -64.21
CA GLU A 312 -45.40 22.46 -65.00
C GLU A 312 -44.77 22.34 -66.40
N LEU A 313 -43.55 21.79 -66.51
CA LEU A 313 -42.93 21.45 -67.80
C LEU A 313 -43.80 20.51 -68.63
N ARG A 314 -44.35 19.46 -68.02
CA ARG A 314 -45.24 18.49 -68.69
C ARG A 314 -46.57 19.12 -69.10
N GLY A 315 -47.11 20.02 -68.29
CA GLY A 315 -48.31 20.81 -68.61
C GLY A 315 -48.09 21.74 -69.82
N ALA A 316 -47.01 22.54 -69.78
CA ALA A 316 -46.64 23.44 -70.87
C ALA A 316 -46.31 22.67 -72.18
N ALA A 317 -45.69 21.50 -72.09
CA ALA A 317 -45.45 20.63 -73.24
C ALA A 317 -46.76 20.13 -73.89
N MET A 318 -47.74 19.74 -73.07
CA MET A 318 -49.07 19.33 -73.54
C MET A 318 -49.81 20.51 -74.22
N GLU A 319 -49.79 21.69 -73.60
CA GLU A 319 -50.45 22.88 -74.14
C GLU A 319 -49.79 23.37 -75.45
N LEU A 320 -48.46 23.30 -75.57
CA LEU A 320 -47.77 23.52 -76.84
C LEU A 320 -48.16 22.50 -77.90
N ALA A 321 -48.19 21.21 -77.56
CA ALA A 321 -48.58 20.15 -78.51
C ALA A 321 -50.04 20.28 -78.98
N MET A 322 -50.93 20.78 -78.11
CA MET A 322 -52.32 21.10 -78.47
C MET A 322 -52.46 22.39 -79.29
N ALA A 323 -51.56 23.37 -79.10
CA ALA A 323 -51.57 24.63 -79.84
C ALA A 323 -50.94 24.50 -81.25
N ALA A 324 -49.92 23.65 -81.40
CA ALA A 324 -49.13 23.52 -82.63
C ALA A 324 -49.98 23.23 -83.88
N GLY A 325 -49.77 24.01 -84.94
CA GLY A 325 -50.48 23.83 -86.22
C GLY A 325 -51.97 24.21 -86.21
N THR A 326 -52.51 24.68 -85.07
CA THR A 326 -53.87 25.23 -85.02
C THR A 326 -53.98 26.56 -85.76
N LYS A 327 -55.21 27.04 -85.98
CA LYS A 327 -55.45 28.40 -86.48
C LYS A 327 -54.85 29.48 -85.56
N GLY A 328 -54.79 29.23 -84.24
CA GLY A 328 -54.23 30.14 -83.25
C GLY A 328 -52.71 30.23 -83.33
N ASP A 329 -52.01 29.10 -83.44
CA ASP A 329 -50.55 29.11 -83.64
C ASP A 329 -50.15 29.72 -84.98
N ARG A 330 -50.91 29.46 -86.06
CA ARG A 330 -50.71 30.16 -87.34
C ARG A 330 -50.91 31.68 -87.21
N ALA A 331 -51.94 32.12 -86.47
CA ALA A 331 -52.18 33.54 -86.20
C ALA A 331 -51.04 34.15 -85.36
N ARG A 332 -50.57 33.46 -84.32
CA ARG A 332 -49.43 33.84 -83.47
C ARG A 332 -48.16 34.03 -84.30
N GLY A 333 -47.81 33.07 -85.16
CA GLY A 333 -46.64 33.18 -86.04
C GLY A 333 -46.70 34.39 -86.99
N VAL A 334 -47.88 34.74 -87.51
CA VAL A 334 -48.06 35.97 -88.30
C VAL A 334 -47.95 37.23 -87.44
N VAL A 335 -48.55 37.24 -86.25
CA VAL A 335 -48.45 38.36 -85.29
C VAL A 335 -47.00 38.62 -84.88
N ASP A 336 -46.23 37.58 -84.57
CA ASP A 336 -44.80 37.69 -84.20
C ASP A 336 -43.94 38.23 -85.35
N LEU A 337 -44.17 37.74 -86.58
CA LEU A 337 -43.48 38.25 -87.78
C LEU A 337 -43.80 39.72 -88.05
N LEU A 338 -45.08 40.11 -87.95
CA LEU A 338 -45.49 41.51 -88.13
C LEU A 338 -44.97 42.42 -87.00
N ARG A 339 -44.93 41.94 -85.75
CA ARG A 339 -44.32 42.65 -84.61
C ARG A 339 -42.84 42.91 -84.85
N ARG A 340 -42.05 41.88 -85.17
CA ARG A 340 -40.61 42.02 -85.47
C ARG A 340 -40.34 42.92 -86.67
N ALA A 341 -41.19 42.86 -87.71
CA ALA A 341 -41.07 43.73 -88.87
C ALA A 341 -41.39 45.21 -88.55
N LEU A 342 -42.38 45.48 -87.70
CA LEU A 342 -42.68 46.82 -87.19
C LEU A 342 -41.54 47.34 -86.29
N GLU A 343 -41.05 46.52 -85.37
CA GLU A 343 -39.95 46.82 -84.45
C GLU A 343 -38.64 47.16 -85.20
N HIS A 344 -38.33 46.40 -86.26
CA HIS A 344 -37.21 46.70 -87.17
C HIS A 344 -37.39 48.06 -87.85
N ARG A 345 -38.57 48.34 -88.42
CA ARG A 345 -38.88 49.64 -89.05
C ARG A 345 -38.86 50.81 -88.05
N GLU A 346 -39.28 50.59 -86.81
CA GLU A 346 -39.24 51.61 -85.75
C GLU A 346 -37.80 51.95 -85.34
N ARG A 347 -36.85 51.01 -85.51
CA ARG A 347 -35.40 51.28 -85.39
C ARG A 347 -34.79 51.88 -86.67
N HIS A 348 -35.33 51.56 -87.85
CA HIS A 348 -34.81 51.95 -89.16
C HIS A 348 -35.82 52.76 -89.99
N PRO A 349 -36.30 53.93 -89.50
CA PRO A 349 -37.42 54.66 -90.11
C PRO A 349 -37.14 55.26 -91.49
N SER A 350 -35.87 55.33 -91.91
CA SER A 350 -35.45 55.77 -93.25
C SER A 350 -35.42 54.64 -94.28
N GLU A 351 -35.51 53.38 -93.88
CA GLU A 351 -35.43 52.22 -94.76
C GLU A 351 -36.85 51.75 -95.12
N THR A 352 -37.30 52.10 -96.33
CA THR A 352 -38.69 51.85 -96.78
C THR A 352 -38.88 50.53 -97.53
N ASP A 353 -37.82 49.77 -97.74
CA ASP A 353 -37.79 48.67 -98.70
C ASP A 353 -37.90 47.33 -97.94
N CYS A 354 -38.50 46.30 -98.56
CA CYS A 354 -38.70 45.03 -97.85
C CYS A 354 -37.36 44.28 -97.70
N PRO A 355 -36.85 44.04 -96.47
CA PRO A 355 -35.56 43.37 -96.26
C PRO A 355 -35.57 41.89 -96.70
N THR A 356 -36.74 41.26 -96.83
CA THR A 356 -36.88 39.85 -97.23
C THR A 356 -36.88 39.64 -98.74
N CYS A 357 -37.38 40.61 -99.53
CA CYS A 357 -37.59 40.45 -100.99
C CYS A 357 -37.14 41.63 -101.85
N GLY A 358 -36.48 42.65 -101.27
CA GLY A 358 -35.92 43.80 -102.00
C GLY A 358 -36.94 44.69 -102.69
N THR A 359 -38.24 44.55 -102.40
CA THR A 359 -39.29 45.38 -103.02
C THR A 359 -39.24 46.79 -102.44
N GLY A 360 -38.91 47.77 -103.28
CA GLY A 360 -38.81 49.18 -102.91
C GLY A 360 -40.13 49.77 -102.38
N GLY A 361 -40.04 50.61 -101.34
CA GLY A 361 -41.18 51.30 -100.72
C GLY A 361 -42.19 50.41 -99.97
N ALA A 362 -41.98 49.09 -99.94
CA ALA A 362 -42.94 48.11 -99.41
C ALA A 362 -43.22 48.25 -97.90
N PHE A 363 -42.32 48.84 -97.12
CA PHE A 363 -42.42 49.08 -95.68
C PHE A 363 -42.89 50.51 -95.33
N GLY A 364 -43.47 51.24 -96.28
CA GLY A 364 -44.02 52.59 -96.07
C GLY A 364 -45.16 52.67 -95.03
N PRO A 365 -45.63 53.89 -94.68
CA PRO A 365 -46.68 54.11 -93.67
C PRO A 365 -47.99 53.33 -93.93
N ASP A 366 -48.29 53.02 -95.19
CA ASP A 366 -49.48 52.27 -95.62
C ASP A 366 -49.35 50.76 -95.42
N TRP A 367 -48.11 50.25 -95.34
CA TRP A 367 -47.84 48.91 -94.82
C TRP A 367 -47.94 48.90 -93.29
N GLU A 368 -47.37 49.89 -92.61
CA GLU A 368 -47.41 50.00 -91.13
C GLU A 368 -48.86 49.99 -90.61
N ARG A 369 -49.75 50.82 -91.19
CA ARG A 369 -51.18 50.85 -90.81
C ARG A 369 -51.89 49.52 -91.04
N ARG A 370 -51.54 48.78 -92.10
CA ARG A 370 -52.09 47.44 -92.38
C ARG A 370 -51.55 46.40 -91.42
N ALA A 371 -50.24 46.34 -91.20
CA ALA A 371 -49.62 45.41 -90.24
C ALA A 371 -50.18 45.60 -88.82
N ARG A 372 -50.30 46.86 -88.35
CA ARG A 372 -50.92 47.18 -87.05
C ARG A 372 -52.42 46.85 -87.01
N ALA A 373 -53.14 46.82 -88.12
CA ALA A 373 -54.54 46.38 -88.18
C ALA A 373 -54.68 44.85 -88.19
N GLU A 374 -53.84 44.16 -88.97
CA GLU A 374 -53.79 42.70 -89.06
C GLU A 374 -53.42 42.07 -87.70
N ILE A 375 -52.46 42.66 -86.98
CA ILE A 375 -52.15 42.26 -85.60
C ILE A 375 -53.41 42.33 -84.72
N ARG A 376 -54.14 43.45 -84.71
CA ARG A 376 -55.37 43.59 -83.89
C ARG A 376 -56.48 42.61 -84.28
N ALA A 377 -56.52 42.16 -85.53
CA ALA A 377 -57.51 41.17 -85.99
C ALA A 377 -57.10 39.73 -85.61
N LEU A 378 -55.81 39.40 -85.68
CA LEU A 378 -55.28 38.07 -85.39
C LEU A 378 -54.98 37.83 -83.90
N GLU A 379 -54.71 38.88 -83.12
CA GLU A 379 -54.31 38.80 -81.71
C GLU A 379 -55.31 38.05 -80.81
N PRO A 380 -56.64 38.27 -80.90
CA PRO A 380 -57.62 37.45 -80.17
C PRO A 380 -57.65 35.97 -80.58
N VAL A 381 -57.27 35.66 -81.82
CA VAL A 381 -57.18 34.28 -82.35
C VAL A 381 -55.86 33.62 -81.93
N ALA A 382 -54.79 34.41 -81.84
CA ALA A 382 -53.46 33.98 -81.43
C ALA A 382 -53.33 33.77 -79.90
N ALA A 383 -54.12 34.46 -79.09
CA ALA A 383 -53.97 34.55 -77.63
C ALA A 383 -53.76 33.19 -76.92
N GLY A 384 -54.58 32.17 -77.25
CA GLY A 384 -54.46 30.85 -76.62
C GLY A 384 -53.15 30.11 -76.98
N ALA A 385 -52.64 30.30 -78.20
CA ALA A 385 -51.34 29.77 -78.59
C ALA A 385 -50.20 30.60 -77.98
N ALA A 386 -50.30 31.93 -77.98
CA ALA A 386 -49.32 32.83 -77.38
C ALA A 386 -49.08 32.49 -75.90
N ALA A 387 -50.15 32.29 -75.13
CA ALA A 387 -50.08 31.87 -73.73
C ALA A 387 -49.38 30.52 -73.53
N ALA A 388 -49.60 29.54 -74.41
CA ALA A 388 -48.92 28.24 -74.34
C ALA A 388 -47.40 28.35 -74.60
N TYR A 389 -46.98 29.21 -75.55
CA TYR A 389 -45.56 29.50 -75.78
C TYR A 389 -44.93 30.30 -74.63
N GLU A 390 -45.62 31.29 -74.08
CA GLU A 390 -45.16 32.06 -72.92
C GLU A 390 -44.99 31.17 -71.67
N ARG A 391 -45.98 30.29 -71.41
CA ARG A 391 -45.91 29.29 -70.34
C ARG A 391 -44.74 28.34 -70.52
N ALA A 392 -44.46 27.90 -71.75
CA ALA A 392 -43.33 27.03 -72.05
C ALA A 392 -41.97 27.67 -71.76
N GLU A 393 -41.73 28.93 -72.15
CA GLU A 393 -40.47 29.61 -71.80
C GLU A 393 -40.37 29.84 -70.28
N ASN A 394 -41.45 30.29 -69.63
CA ASN A 394 -41.49 30.43 -68.17
C ASN A 394 -41.17 29.10 -67.44
N ALA A 395 -41.67 27.97 -67.94
CA ALA A 395 -41.38 26.65 -67.39
C ALA A 395 -39.91 26.22 -67.61
N ARG A 396 -39.31 26.53 -68.77
CA ARG A 396 -37.87 26.30 -69.01
C ARG A 396 -37.00 27.12 -68.07
N ASP A 397 -37.34 28.38 -67.83
CA ASP A 397 -36.50 29.26 -67.01
C ASP A 397 -36.65 28.95 -65.52
N GLN A 398 -37.83 28.53 -65.05
CA GLN A 398 -37.98 27.90 -63.73
C GLN A 398 -37.12 26.63 -63.60
N ALA A 399 -37.11 25.77 -64.62
CA ALA A 399 -36.31 24.55 -64.65
C ALA A 399 -34.80 24.83 -64.62
N ARG A 400 -34.31 25.75 -65.45
CA ARG A 400 -32.90 26.19 -65.46
C ARG A 400 -32.48 26.84 -64.15
N PHE A 401 -33.36 27.58 -63.47
CA PHE A 401 -33.07 28.18 -62.17
C PHE A 401 -32.76 27.15 -61.07
N LEU A 402 -33.27 25.92 -61.18
CA LEU A 402 -32.92 24.82 -60.27
C LEU A 402 -31.54 24.20 -60.57
N MET A 403 -31.01 24.42 -61.78
CA MET A 403 -29.76 23.84 -62.28
C MET A 403 -28.56 24.72 -61.94
N ALA A 404 -28.39 24.99 -60.64
CA ALA A 404 -27.26 25.73 -60.12
C ALA A 404 -25.92 25.01 -60.41
N PRO A 405 -24.88 25.74 -60.85
CA PRO A 405 -23.61 25.15 -61.24
C PRO A 405 -22.86 24.50 -60.08
N MET A 406 -21.98 23.54 -60.39
CA MET A 406 -21.26 22.77 -59.37
C MET A 406 -20.39 23.67 -58.48
N PRO A 407 -20.52 23.60 -57.14
CA PRO A 407 -19.69 24.40 -56.24
C PRO A 407 -18.20 24.06 -56.38
N SER A 408 -17.34 25.05 -56.62
CA SER A 408 -15.90 24.89 -56.91
C SER A 408 -15.04 24.24 -55.80
N TRP A 409 -15.63 23.92 -54.65
CA TRP A 409 -15.00 23.20 -53.54
C TRP A 409 -15.41 21.72 -53.46
N LEU A 410 -16.38 21.28 -54.27
CA LEU A 410 -16.80 19.89 -54.36
C LEU A 410 -15.82 19.15 -55.30
N PRO A 411 -15.19 18.04 -54.86
CA PRO A 411 -14.27 17.30 -55.73
C PRO A 411 -15.00 16.72 -56.95
N PRO A 412 -14.60 17.02 -58.20
CA PRO A 412 -15.33 16.61 -59.40
C PRO A 412 -15.38 15.08 -59.55
N ASP A 413 -14.31 14.39 -59.17
CA ASP A 413 -14.22 12.92 -59.22
C ASP A 413 -15.10 12.19 -58.20
N SER A 414 -15.65 12.90 -57.21
CA SER A 414 -16.55 12.30 -56.21
C SER A 414 -17.89 11.88 -56.84
N GLU A 415 -18.59 10.91 -56.25
CA GLU A 415 -19.92 10.49 -56.71
C GLU A 415 -20.88 11.70 -56.82
N LEU A 416 -20.85 12.58 -55.82
CA LEU A 416 -21.68 13.80 -55.82
C LEU A 416 -21.25 14.81 -56.89
N GLY A 417 -19.94 14.98 -57.11
CA GLY A 417 -19.41 15.87 -58.17
C GLY A 417 -19.88 15.44 -59.56
N ARG A 418 -19.75 14.14 -59.88
CA ARG A 418 -20.23 13.56 -61.14
C ARG A 418 -21.73 13.77 -61.34
N VAL A 419 -22.54 13.47 -60.32
CA VAL A 419 -24.00 13.64 -60.40
C VAL A 419 -24.41 15.13 -60.44
N TRP A 420 -23.60 16.05 -59.90
CA TRP A 420 -23.82 17.50 -60.05
C TRP A 420 -23.48 17.99 -61.46
N ALA A 421 -22.40 17.50 -62.07
CA ALA A 421 -22.07 17.79 -63.47
C ALA A 421 -23.15 17.24 -64.43
N GLU A 422 -23.69 16.05 -64.17
CA GLU A 422 -24.86 15.52 -64.87
C GLU A 422 -26.10 16.43 -64.68
N TRP A 423 -26.33 16.96 -63.48
CA TRP A 423 -27.44 17.87 -63.20
C TRP A 423 -27.34 19.18 -63.99
N GLU A 424 -26.15 19.81 -63.96
CA GLU A 424 -25.83 21.09 -64.62
C GLU A 424 -25.95 21.01 -66.15
N ALA A 425 -25.59 19.88 -66.76
CA ALA A 425 -25.76 19.63 -68.20
C ALA A 425 -27.23 19.68 -68.67
N GLY A 426 -28.20 19.58 -67.76
CA GLY A 426 -29.62 19.74 -68.09
C GLY A 426 -29.98 21.13 -68.63
N THR A 427 -29.16 22.15 -68.38
CA THR A 427 -29.38 23.53 -68.85
C THR A 427 -29.40 23.66 -70.37
N GLU A 428 -28.71 22.76 -71.08
CA GLU A 428 -28.65 22.71 -72.55
C GLU A 428 -29.90 22.08 -73.19
N ILE A 429 -30.76 21.42 -72.40
CA ILE A 429 -31.93 20.70 -72.92
C ILE A 429 -33.04 21.70 -73.31
N GLY A 430 -33.31 21.78 -74.62
CA GLY A 430 -34.37 22.66 -75.18
C GLY A 430 -35.78 22.06 -75.18
N ASP A 431 -35.92 20.73 -75.16
CA ASP A 431 -37.21 20.05 -75.12
C ASP A 431 -37.77 19.93 -73.69
N LEU A 432 -39.05 20.27 -73.52
CA LEU A 432 -39.71 20.29 -72.21
C LEU A 432 -39.88 18.88 -71.61
N THR A 433 -40.07 17.86 -72.44
CA THR A 433 -40.30 16.48 -71.98
C THR A 433 -39.00 15.85 -71.50
N GLN A 434 -37.92 16.02 -72.28
CA GLN A 434 -36.56 15.62 -71.91
C GLN A 434 -36.08 16.39 -70.68
N LEU A 435 -36.35 17.69 -70.58
CA LEU A 435 -36.00 18.50 -69.40
C LEU A 435 -36.75 18.03 -68.14
N ALA A 436 -38.02 17.66 -68.26
CA ALA A 436 -38.80 17.07 -67.17
C ALA A 436 -38.29 15.68 -66.76
N GLU A 437 -37.90 14.84 -67.72
CA GLU A 437 -37.31 13.52 -67.44
C GLU A 437 -35.93 13.64 -66.77
N HIS A 438 -35.08 14.57 -67.24
CA HIS A 438 -33.80 14.90 -66.62
C HIS A 438 -33.97 15.36 -65.17
N ILE A 439 -34.93 16.25 -64.92
CA ILE A 439 -35.21 16.74 -63.56
C ILE A 439 -35.72 15.60 -62.67
N GLU A 440 -36.61 14.74 -63.18
CA GLU A 440 -37.15 13.62 -62.43
C GLU A 440 -36.09 12.54 -62.11
N THR A 441 -35.15 12.29 -63.02
CA THR A 441 -34.17 11.20 -62.91
C THR A 441 -32.84 11.64 -62.26
N VAL A 442 -32.20 12.67 -62.80
CA VAL A 442 -30.91 13.19 -62.31
C VAL A 442 -31.12 13.99 -61.02
N GLY A 443 -32.19 14.79 -60.92
CA GLY A 443 -32.53 15.51 -59.68
C GLY A 443 -32.84 14.57 -58.51
N ARG A 444 -33.43 13.39 -58.79
CA ARG A 444 -33.62 12.32 -57.79
C ARG A 444 -32.28 11.76 -57.31
N ARG A 445 -31.37 11.42 -58.23
CA ARG A 445 -30.01 10.93 -57.93
C ARG A 445 -29.19 11.96 -57.14
N LEU A 446 -29.19 13.22 -57.58
CA LEU A 446 -28.52 14.33 -56.92
C LEU A 446 -28.95 14.44 -55.45
N ARG A 447 -30.25 14.36 -55.18
CA ARG A 447 -30.78 14.42 -53.82
C ARG A 447 -30.37 13.20 -52.97
N SER A 448 -30.40 11.98 -53.51
CA SER A 448 -29.95 10.80 -52.75
C SER A 448 -28.46 10.86 -52.42
N THR A 449 -27.60 11.17 -53.40
CA THR A 449 -26.15 11.24 -53.20
C THR A 449 -25.76 12.42 -52.32
N ALA A 450 -26.45 13.57 -52.40
CA ALA A 450 -26.23 14.70 -51.49
C ALA A 450 -26.64 14.37 -50.03
N ILE A 451 -27.72 13.62 -49.82
CA ILE A 451 -28.12 13.14 -48.47
C ILE A 451 -27.09 12.13 -47.92
N ALA A 452 -26.62 11.20 -48.75
CA ALA A 452 -25.57 10.24 -48.37
C ALA A 452 -24.26 10.95 -48.00
N ALA A 453 -23.79 11.87 -48.85
CA ALA A 453 -22.60 12.67 -48.59
C ALA A 453 -22.73 13.54 -47.32
N ARG A 454 -23.92 14.11 -47.06
CA ARG A 454 -24.22 14.83 -45.81
C ARG A 454 -24.15 13.95 -44.57
N LYS A 455 -24.61 12.70 -44.65
CA LYS A 455 -24.55 11.74 -43.54
C LYS A 455 -23.10 11.32 -43.26
N ALA A 456 -22.38 10.87 -44.29
CA ALA A 456 -20.98 10.48 -44.16
C ALA A 456 -20.07 11.64 -43.70
N ALA A 457 -20.34 12.87 -44.14
CA ALA A 457 -19.67 14.06 -43.65
C ALA A 457 -20.15 14.52 -42.26
N GLY A 458 -21.30 14.04 -41.77
CA GLY A 458 -21.67 14.13 -40.35
C GLY A 458 -20.79 13.21 -39.52
N GLU A 459 -20.79 11.93 -39.88
CA GLU A 459 -20.06 10.86 -39.18
C GLU A 459 -18.54 11.15 -39.10
N GLN A 460 -17.92 11.64 -40.16
CA GLN A 460 -16.50 12.07 -40.18
C GLN A 460 -16.21 13.45 -39.55
N LEU A 461 -17.23 14.18 -39.08
CA LEU A 461 -17.05 15.42 -38.31
C LEU A 461 -17.23 15.21 -36.81
N ASP A 462 -17.76 14.06 -36.40
CA ASP A 462 -18.07 13.75 -35.01
C ASP A 462 -16.92 12.96 -34.33
N ASP A 463 -16.07 12.24 -35.10
CA ASP A 463 -14.64 12.04 -34.78
C ASP A 463 -13.77 12.77 -35.82
N PRO A 464 -13.29 13.99 -35.52
CA PRO A 464 -12.38 14.72 -36.41
C PRO A 464 -10.93 14.21 -36.34
N THR A 465 -10.58 13.35 -35.38
CA THR A 465 -9.21 12.95 -35.06
C THR A 465 -8.74 11.69 -35.78
N ASP A 466 -9.65 10.95 -36.44
CA ASP A 466 -9.38 9.71 -37.17
C ASP A 466 -8.65 8.67 -36.29
N GLY A 467 -9.09 8.55 -35.03
CA GLY A 467 -8.50 7.67 -34.02
C GLY A 467 -7.25 8.20 -33.29
N TRP A 468 -6.75 9.40 -33.60
CA TRP A 468 -5.56 9.97 -32.91
C TRP A 468 -5.76 10.16 -31.39
N GLY A 469 -6.97 10.49 -30.93
CA GLY A 469 -7.22 10.83 -29.52
C GLY A 469 -6.72 9.81 -28.49
N GLU A 470 -6.92 8.50 -28.74
CA GLU A 470 -6.46 7.44 -27.83
C GLU A 470 -4.92 7.40 -27.73
N LEU A 471 -4.23 7.62 -28.86
CA LEU A 471 -2.77 7.68 -28.92
C LEU A 471 -2.21 8.97 -28.31
N ALA A 472 -2.93 10.09 -28.45
CA ALA A 472 -2.59 11.38 -27.85
C ALA A 472 -2.62 11.30 -26.31
N ASP A 473 -3.65 10.66 -25.73
CA ASP A 473 -3.77 10.50 -24.28
C ASP A 473 -2.68 9.56 -23.71
N GLN A 474 -2.36 8.46 -24.41
CA GLN A 474 -1.23 7.58 -24.07
C GLN A 474 0.12 8.32 -24.14
N LEU A 475 0.33 9.13 -25.17
CA LEU A 475 1.54 9.94 -25.31
C LEU A 475 1.64 11.00 -24.20
N ARG A 476 0.52 11.63 -23.82
CA ARG A 476 0.47 12.61 -22.73
C ARG A 476 0.85 11.99 -21.38
N ALA A 477 0.26 10.84 -21.05
CA ALA A 477 0.58 10.09 -19.83
C ALA A 477 2.06 9.67 -19.80
N TRP A 478 2.61 9.19 -20.92
CA TRP A 478 4.03 8.85 -21.00
C TRP A 478 4.95 10.07 -20.85
N VAL A 479 4.60 11.23 -21.40
CA VAL A 479 5.37 12.49 -21.23
C VAL A 479 5.30 12.99 -19.78
N GLU A 480 4.18 12.85 -19.10
CA GLU A 480 4.05 13.15 -17.66
C GLU A 480 4.97 12.24 -16.82
N ASP A 481 4.95 10.93 -17.07
CA ASP A 481 5.87 9.99 -16.42
C ASP A 481 7.34 10.26 -16.77
N ALA A 482 7.65 10.63 -18.01
CA ALA A 482 9.02 10.97 -18.43
C ALA A 482 9.55 12.23 -17.73
N ARG A 483 8.73 13.28 -17.60
CA ARG A 483 9.07 14.46 -16.79
C ARG A 483 9.25 14.10 -15.31
N ALA A 484 8.35 13.27 -14.77
CA ALA A 484 8.44 12.79 -13.39
C ALA A 484 9.70 11.91 -13.15
N ALA A 485 10.17 11.18 -14.16
CA ALA A 485 11.36 10.35 -14.10
C ALA A 485 12.66 11.16 -14.09
N VAL A 486 12.74 12.28 -14.85
CA VAL A 486 13.89 13.20 -14.82
C VAL A 486 14.06 13.78 -13.42
N SER A 487 12.99 14.34 -12.84
CA SER A 487 13.00 14.89 -11.47
C SER A 487 13.31 13.83 -10.41
N ALA A 488 12.83 12.59 -10.60
CA ALA A 488 13.20 11.46 -9.74
C ALA A 488 14.69 11.09 -9.83
N GLY A 489 15.30 11.18 -11.02
CA GLY A 489 16.73 10.94 -11.23
C GLY A 489 17.61 11.95 -10.49
N GLU A 490 17.27 13.24 -10.55
CA GLU A 490 17.99 14.31 -9.85
C GLU A 490 17.92 14.18 -8.31
N THR A 491 16.75 13.76 -7.79
CA THR A 491 16.48 13.66 -6.35
C THR A 491 16.93 12.34 -5.72
N LEU A 492 17.01 11.25 -6.49
CA LEU A 492 17.41 9.92 -6.01
C LEU A 492 18.86 9.87 -5.51
N GLY A 493 19.82 10.39 -6.28
CA GLY A 493 21.25 10.30 -5.92
C GLY A 493 21.59 10.90 -4.54
N PRO A 494 21.07 12.10 -4.19
CA PRO A 494 21.17 12.63 -2.82
C PRO A 494 20.46 11.76 -1.76
N ALA A 495 19.33 11.14 -2.08
CA ALA A 495 18.61 10.26 -1.15
C ALA A 495 19.37 8.95 -0.87
N GLU A 496 20.00 8.37 -1.89
CA GLU A 496 20.83 7.16 -1.77
C GLU A 496 22.07 7.41 -0.88
N ARG A 497 22.78 8.52 -1.10
CA ARG A 497 23.91 8.93 -0.22
C ARG A 497 23.47 9.17 1.22
N ALA A 498 22.29 9.79 1.41
CA ALA A 498 21.70 9.98 2.73
C ALA A 498 21.36 8.64 3.41
N LEU A 499 20.86 7.66 2.65
CA LEU A 499 20.53 6.32 3.15
C LEU A 499 21.79 5.53 3.55
N GLU A 500 22.83 5.55 2.73
CA GLU A 500 24.11 4.90 3.01
C GLU A 500 24.74 5.45 4.29
N TRP A 501 24.85 6.78 4.40
CA TRP A 501 25.39 7.46 5.57
C TRP A 501 24.56 7.20 6.83
N LEU A 502 23.23 7.31 6.73
CA LEU A 502 22.35 7.08 7.88
C LEU A 502 22.48 5.64 8.39
N THR A 503 22.64 4.65 7.51
CA THR A 503 22.89 3.26 7.91
C THR A 503 24.26 3.07 8.56
N ALA A 504 25.32 3.69 8.04
CA ALA A 504 26.65 3.58 8.63
C ALA A 504 26.65 4.06 10.10
N ILE A 505 26.15 5.28 10.31
CA ILE A 505 26.00 5.88 11.65
C ILE A 505 24.99 5.09 12.51
N ALA A 506 23.89 4.61 11.93
CA ALA A 506 22.92 3.79 12.68
C ALA A 506 23.47 2.42 13.08
N ARG A 507 24.49 1.88 12.38
CA ARG A 507 25.21 0.67 12.78
C ARG A 507 26.13 0.96 13.97
N GLU A 508 26.82 2.10 13.96
CA GLU A 508 27.71 2.54 15.04
C GLU A 508 26.93 2.83 16.32
N ILE A 509 25.85 3.62 16.25
CA ILE A 509 24.98 3.92 17.39
C ILE A 509 24.35 2.63 17.97
N ARG A 510 23.92 1.69 17.11
CA ARG A 510 23.43 0.38 17.58
C ARG A 510 24.51 -0.40 18.34
N ALA A 511 25.72 -0.48 17.80
CA ALA A 511 26.83 -1.19 18.45
C ALA A 511 27.22 -0.52 19.77
N GLU A 512 27.29 0.81 19.83
CA GLU A 512 27.61 1.56 21.04
C GLU A 512 26.58 1.36 22.14
N ARG A 513 25.28 1.50 21.82
CA ARG A 513 24.18 1.34 22.79
C ARG A 513 23.97 -0.10 23.23
N LEU A 514 24.25 -1.07 22.36
CA LEU A 514 24.17 -2.50 22.69
C LEU A 514 25.32 -2.97 23.57
N ARG A 515 26.52 -2.36 23.46
CA ARG A 515 27.75 -2.79 24.14
C ARG A 515 27.58 -3.09 25.64
N PRO A 516 26.91 -2.25 26.48
CA PRO A 516 26.74 -2.58 27.88
C PRO A 516 25.86 -3.82 28.10
N LEU A 517 24.81 -4.01 27.28
CA LEU A 517 23.94 -5.17 27.38
C LEU A 517 24.64 -6.45 26.91
N ALA A 518 25.45 -6.36 25.84
CA ALA A 518 26.29 -7.45 25.35
C ALA A 518 27.24 -7.96 26.44
N SER A 519 28.01 -7.06 27.08
CA SER A 519 28.96 -7.47 28.13
C SER A 519 28.31 -8.05 29.39
N HIS A 520 27.07 -7.67 29.73
CA HIS A 520 26.33 -8.38 30.77
C HIS A 520 25.83 -9.77 30.30
N ALA A 521 25.45 -9.92 29.02
CA ALA A 521 25.07 -11.21 28.46
C ALA A 521 26.28 -12.17 28.36
N GLU A 522 27.46 -11.69 27.99
CA GLU A 522 28.74 -12.41 28.04
C GLU A 522 29.04 -12.91 29.47
N GLN A 523 28.92 -12.03 30.47
CA GLN A 523 29.15 -12.37 31.88
C GLN A 523 28.13 -13.36 32.46
N VAL A 524 26.86 -13.29 32.03
CA VAL A 524 25.85 -14.29 32.40
C VAL A 524 26.09 -15.61 31.67
N TRP A 525 26.45 -15.58 30.38
CA TRP A 525 26.81 -16.77 29.59
C TRP A 525 27.95 -17.56 30.23
N HIS A 526 29.05 -16.88 30.59
CA HIS A 526 30.18 -17.49 31.29
C HIS A 526 29.83 -18.09 32.66
N ARG A 527 28.71 -17.68 33.30
CA ARG A 527 28.21 -18.27 34.54
C ARG A 527 27.22 -19.42 34.34
N LEU A 528 26.64 -19.57 33.14
CA LEU A 528 25.64 -20.62 32.85
C LEU A 528 26.21 -21.82 32.06
N ARG A 529 27.32 -21.64 31.31
CA ARG A 529 27.91 -22.70 30.49
C ARG A 529 28.53 -23.83 31.33
N GLN A 530 28.36 -25.07 30.87
CA GLN A 530 29.08 -26.26 31.36
C GLN A 530 30.48 -26.31 30.75
N GLU A 531 30.56 -26.48 29.43
CA GLU A 531 31.84 -26.68 28.76
C GLU A 531 32.55 -25.35 28.46
N ARG A 532 33.86 -25.32 28.76
CA ARG A 532 34.75 -24.19 28.46
C ARG A 532 35.07 -24.02 26.97
N ARG A 533 34.45 -24.82 26.09
CA ARG A 533 34.72 -24.86 24.65
C ARG A 533 33.97 -23.80 23.86
N ILE A 534 32.84 -23.32 24.39
CA ILE A 534 31.91 -22.44 23.69
C ILE A 534 31.91 -21.06 24.33
N ASP A 535 32.48 -20.09 23.64
CA ASP A 535 32.57 -18.69 24.05
C ASP A 535 31.68 -17.82 23.16
N LEU A 536 31.01 -16.83 23.77
CA LEU A 536 30.18 -15.87 23.07
C LEU A 536 31.06 -14.65 22.74
N GLU A 537 31.37 -14.47 21.46
CA GLU A 537 32.36 -13.49 20.99
C GLU A 537 31.74 -12.11 20.78
N ALA A 538 30.51 -12.07 20.26
CA ALA A 538 29.78 -10.83 20.05
C ALA A 538 28.26 -11.02 20.01
N LEU A 539 27.55 -10.04 20.53
CA LEU A 539 26.11 -9.83 20.35
C LEU A 539 25.90 -8.63 19.43
N ARG A 540 25.28 -8.81 18.25
CA ARG A 540 25.14 -7.76 17.23
C ARG A 540 23.71 -7.62 16.71
N LEU A 541 23.22 -6.38 16.58
CA LEU A 541 21.96 -6.08 15.87
C LEU A 541 22.25 -5.88 14.38
N VAL A 542 21.84 -6.83 13.53
CA VAL A 542 22.19 -6.86 12.10
C VAL A 542 20.99 -6.96 11.17
N GLY A 543 21.18 -6.57 9.91
CA GLY A 543 20.15 -6.59 8.87
C GLY A 543 19.13 -5.44 8.99
N ARG A 544 18.25 -5.33 7.99
CA ARG A 544 17.20 -4.30 7.89
C ARG A 544 15.90 -4.91 7.36
N GLY A 545 14.77 -4.25 7.63
CA GLY A 545 13.45 -4.70 7.16
C GLY A 545 13.15 -6.14 7.57
N ALA A 546 12.70 -6.98 6.63
CA ALA A 546 12.40 -8.40 6.89
C ALA A 546 13.64 -9.27 7.19
N ARG A 547 14.87 -8.77 6.96
CA ARG A 547 16.13 -9.48 7.24
C ARG A 547 16.79 -9.09 8.56
N ARG A 548 16.14 -8.27 9.39
CA ARG A 548 16.69 -7.82 10.69
C ARG A 548 16.69 -8.96 11.71
N ARG A 549 17.80 -9.15 12.42
CA ARG A 549 17.99 -10.18 13.44
C ARG A 549 19.01 -9.78 14.48
N VAL A 550 18.90 -10.35 15.68
CA VAL A 550 20.07 -10.49 16.55
C VAL A 550 20.98 -11.55 15.92
N ALA A 551 22.25 -11.20 15.70
CA ALA A 551 23.32 -12.15 15.49
C ALA A 551 24.02 -12.40 16.83
N VAL A 552 24.33 -13.66 17.08
CA VAL A 552 25.19 -14.11 18.17
C VAL A 552 26.34 -14.85 17.51
N ASP A 553 27.54 -14.35 17.70
CA ASP A 553 28.78 -14.92 17.17
C ASP A 553 29.42 -15.75 18.29
N VAL A 554 29.83 -16.99 17.97
CA VAL A 554 30.15 -18.03 18.94
C VAL A 554 31.36 -18.83 18.46
N ALA A 555 32.44 -18.79 19.22
CA ALA A 555 33.62 -19.63 19.01
C ALA A 555 33.38 -21.04 19.55
N VAL A 556 34.00 -22.03 18.89
CA VAL A 556 34.07 -23.42 19.38
C VAL A 556 35.52 -23.87 19.38
N ASP A 557 36.01 -24.35 20.53
CA ASP A 557 37.41 -24.77 20.76
C ASP A 557 38.47 -23.73 20.30
N GLY A 558 38.14 -22.44 20.39
CA GLY A 558 39.01 -21.34 19.96
C GLY A 558 39.06 -21.10 18.44
N SER A 559 38.14 -21.69 17.67
CA SER A 559 37.94 -21.37 16.25
C SER A 559 36.76 -20.41 16.05
N GLU A 560 37.06 -19.26 15.43
CA GLU A 560 36.07 -18.27 14.99
C GLU A 560 35.14 -18.90 13.93
N ASN A 561 33.82 -18.81 14.12
CA ASN A 561 32.84 -19.24 13.13
C ASN A 561 32.01 -18.05 12.64
N GLU A 562 32.27 -17.57 11.43
CA GLU A 562 31.47 -16.53 10.75
C GLU A 562 30.09 -17.06 10.28
N GLY A 563 29.37 -17.77 11.16
CA GLY A 563 28.15 -18.50 10.84
C GLY A 563 27.16 -18.52 11.99
N ASN A 564 25.88 -18.31 11.68
CA ASN A 564 24.80 -18.19 12.64
C ASN A 564 24.65 -19.48 13.50
N ALA A 565 25.15 -19.44 14.74
CA ALA A 565 25.48 -20.61 15.56
C ALA A 565 24.35 -21.48 16.20
N PRO A 566 23.03 -21.19 16.17
CA PRO A 566 22.02 -22.02 16.85
C PRO A 566 21.98 -23.52 16.49
N GLY A 567 22.60 -23.95 15.38
CA GLY A 567 22.70 -25.35 14.98
C GLY A 567 23.82 -26.15 15.67
N LEU A 568 24.69 -25.50 16.45
CA LEU A 568 25.83 -26.13 17.14
C LEU A 568 25.62 -26.30 18.66
N LEU A 569 24.61 -25.64 19.23
CA LEU A 569 24.33 -25.65 20.68
C LEU A 569 23.39 -26.80 21.04
N SER A 570 23.61 -27.43 22.19
CA SER A 570 22.60 -28.32 22.80
C SER A 570 21.37 -27.53 23.27
N GLN A 571 20.26 -28.22 23.53
CA GLN A 571 19.02 -27.58 23.99
C GLN A 571 19.20 -26.85 25.35
N GLY A 572 20.08 -27.35 26.22
CA GLY A 572 20.39 -26.71 27.52
C GLY A 572 21.25 -25.45 27.36
N GLU A 573 22.28 -25.49 26.50
CA GLU A 573 23.11 -24.33 26.16
C GLU A 573 22.31 -23.26 25.43
N PHE A 574 21.44 -23.66 24.51
CA PHE A 574 20.50 -22.76 23.85
C PHE A 574 19.61 -22.01 24.86
N GLN A 575 19.06 -22.72 25.85
CA GLN A 575 18.26 -22.12 26.92
C GLN A 575 19.10 -21.17 27.80
N ALA A 576 20.35 -21.53 28.09
CA ALA A 576 21.30 -20.66 28.80
C ALA A 576 21.61 -19.37 28.01
N LEU A 577 21.74 -19.45 26.68
CA LEU A 577 21.95 -18.27 25.81
C LEU A 577 20.73 -17.35 25.78
N ALA A 578 19.52 -17.92 25.68
CA ALA A 578 18.30 -17.13 25.75
C ALA A 578 18.15 -16.42 27.10
N LEU A 579 18.53 -17.07 28.20
CA LEU A 579 18.55 -16.46 29.54
C LEU A 579 19.65 -15.39 29.67
N SER A 580 20.84 -15.58 29.09
CA SER A 580 21.93 -14.61 29.17
C SER A 580 21.62 -13.30 28.45
N ILE A 581 20.89 -13.36 27.32
CA ILE A 581 20.41 -12.16 26.62
C ILE A 581 19.21 -11.51 27.34
N CYS A 582 18.31 -12.32 27.93
CA CYS A 582 17.08 -11.80 28.54
C CYS A 582 17.24 -11.23 29.95
N LEU A 583 18.03 -11.84 30.83
CA LEU A 583 18.15 -11.43 32.23
C LEU A 583 18.71 -9.99 32.40
N PRO A 584 19.78 -9.56 31.70
CA PRO A 584 20.31 -8.20 31.79
C PRO A 584 19.31 -7.10 31.39
N ARG A 585 18.31 -7.41 30.55
CA ARG A 585 17.26 -6.44 30.17
C ARG A 585 16.49 -5.92 31.37
N THR A 586 16.34 -6.73 32.42
CA THR A 586 15.67 -6.31 33.66
C THR A 586 16.46 -5.26 34.43
N MET A 587 17.79 -5.27 34.31
CA MET A 587 18.71 -4.45 35.10
C MET A 587 18.86 -3.02 34.60
N VAL A 588 18.43 -2.73 33.36
CA VAL A 588 18.46 -1.39 32.75
C VAL A 588 17.91 -0.32 33.71
N PRO A 589 18.61 0.82 33.91
CA PRO A 589 18.25 1.82 34.92
C PRO A 589 16.80 2.29 34.83
N ASP A 590 16.34 2.59 33.62
CA ASP A 590 15.02 3.17 33.34
C ASP A 590 13.84 2.19 33.50
N ASN A 591 14.09 0.89 33.69
CA ASN A 591 13.03 -0.13 33.75
C ASN A 591 12.08 0.12 34.94
N PRO A 592 10.80 0.51 34.72
CA PRO A 592 9.84 0.83 35.78
C PRO A 592 9.36 -0.43 36.51
N PHE A 593 9.56 -1.62 35.94
CA PHE A 593 9.26 -2.87 36.60
C PHE A 593 10.46 -3.27 37.47
N GLY A 594 10.28 -3.17 38.77
CA GLY A 594 11.20 -3.67 39.77
C GLY A 594 11.19 -5.20 39.86
N PHE A 595 10.29 -5.88 39.14
CA PHE A 595 10.09 -7.32 39.16
C PHE A 595 10.31 -8.02 37.80
N LEU A 596 10.58 -9.32 37.83
CA LEU A 596 10.52 -10.25 36.69
C LEU A 596 9.92 -11.59 37.16
N LEU A 597 8.94 -12.11 36.41
CA LEU A 597 8.45 -13.48 36.55
C LEU A 597 9.16 -14.39 35.55
N LEU A 598 9.65 -15.53 36.02
CA LEU A 598 10.19 -16.60 35.18
C LEU A 598 9.30 -17.84 35.31
N ASP A 599 8.77 -18.36 34.20
CA ASP A 599 8.06 -19.65 34.20
C ASP A 599 8.92 -20.76 33.60
N ASP A 600 9.35 -21.64 34.49
CA ASP A 600 10.15 -22.85 34.27
C ASP A 600 11.46 -22.60 33.48
N PRO A 601 12.39 -21.77 34.00
CA PRO A 601 13.63 -21.44 33.30
C PRO A 601 14.59 -22.64 33.17
N VAL A 602 14.45 -23.66 34.03
CA VAL A 602 15.24 -24.90 34.01
C VAL A 602 14.61 -25.91 33.07
N GLN A 603 15.05 -25.95 31.81
CA GLN A 603 14.70 -27.01 30.86
C GLN A 603 15.92 -27.43 30.04
N ALA A 604 16.05 -28.75 29.82
CA ALA A 604 17.20 -29.40 29.16
C ALA A 604 18.61 -29.09 29.75
N MET A 605 18.66 -28.47 30.93
CA MET A 605 19.90 -28.17 31.66
C MET A 605 20.38 -29.37 32.49
N ASP A 606 21.69 -29.47 32.64
CA ASP A 606 22.37 -30.41 33.54
C ASP A 606 22.32 -29.90 35.01
N THR A 607 23.23 -30.36 35.88
CA THR A 607 23.34 -29.85 37.26
C THR A 607 24.21 -28.60 37.38
N GLU A 608 25.30 -28.48 36.61
CA GLU A 608 26.25 -27.36 36.68
C GLU A 608 25.64 -26.06 36.13
N THR A 609 24.93 -26.11 34.99
CA THR A 609 24.14 -24.96 34.50
C THR A 609 23.07 -24.53 35.51
N VAL A 610 22.48 -25.47 36.27
CA VAL A 610 21.48 -25.13 37.31
C VAL A 610 22.10 -24.48 38.54
N GLU A 611 23.33 -24.85 38.92
CA GLU A 611 24.11 -24.11 39.93
C GLU A 611 24.49 -22.71 39.45
N GLY A 612 24.96 -22.59 38.21
CA GLY A 612 25.23 -21.31 37.55
C GLY A 612 24.01 -20.40 37.52
N LEU A 613 22.86 -20.95 37.14
CA LEU A 613 21.58 -20.25 37.10
C LEU A 613 21.10 -19.85 38.50
N ALA A 614 21.26 -20.71 39.51
CA ALA A 614 20.98 -20.37 40.91
C ALA A 614 21.81 -19.14 41.35
N GLY A 615 23.10 -19.12 41.01
CA GLY A 615 24.01 -17.99 41.27
C GLY A 615 23.60 -16.70 40.55
N VAL A 616 23.23 -16.78 39.26
CA VAL A 616 22.78 -15.62 38.48
C VAL A 616 21.44 -15.07 38.97
N LEU A 617 20.48 -15.95 39.29
CA LEU A 617 19.18 -15.54 39.85
C LEU A 617 19.35 -14.92 41.23
N ALA A 618 20.17 -15.50 42.11
CA ALA A 618 20.44 -14.92 43.43
C ALA A 618 21.17 -13.56 43.34
N GLU A 619 21.98 -13.34 42.30
CA GLU A 619 22.63 -12.05 42.03
C GLU A 619 21.62 -11.00 41.55
N VAL A 620 20.85 -11.27 40.48
CA VAL A 620 19.83 -10.35 39.97
C VAL A 620 18.76 -10.06 41.05
N GLY A 621 18.45 -11.06 41.88
CA GLY A 621 17.57 -10.97 43.05
C GLY A 621 18.06 -10.01 44.15
N ARG A 622 19.31 -9.54 44.13
CA ARG A 622 19.78 -8.48 45.05
C ARG A 622 19.31 -7.08 44.63
N HIS A 623 18.96 -6.91 43.35
CA HIS A 623 18.63 -5.61 42.75
C HIS A 623 17.19 -5.54 42.20
N ARG A 624 16.58 -6.68 41.88
CA ARG A 624 15.21 -6.82 41.35
C ARG A 624 14.45 -7.89 42.13
N GLN A 625 13.13 -7.88 42.04
CA GLN A 625 12.24 -8.88 42.61
C GLN A 625 12.03 -10.01 41.60
N LEU A 626 12.61 -11.18 41.86
CA LEU A 626 12.47 -12.35 41.01
C LEU A 626 11.43 -13.31 41.58
N VAL A 627 10.46 -13.70 40.75
CA VAL A 627 9.53 -14.78 41.05
C VAL A 627 9.74 -15.89 40.04
N VAL A 628 10.41 -16.96 40.46
CA VAL A 628 10.71 -18.12 39.63
C VAL A 628 9.71 -19.23 39.92
N PHE A 629 8.89 -19.58 38.96
CA PHE A 629 8.12 -20.82 38.99
C PHE A 629 8.97 -21.94 38.39
N THR A 630 9.07 -23.11 39.04
CA THR A 630 9.71 -24.28 38.40
C THR A 630 9.16 -25.61 38.92
N HIS A 631 9.28 -26.66 38.10
CA HIS A 631 9.02 -28.03 38.52
C HIS A 631 10.28 -28.82 38.91
N ASP A 632 11.46 -28.28 38.60
CA ASP A 632 12.74 -28.94 38.86
C ASP A 632 13.22 -28.66 40.29
N THR A 633 13.54 -29.71 41.05
CA THR A 633 14.06 -29.56 42.43
C THR A 633 15.54 -29.20 42.46
N ARG A 634 16.30 -29.41 41.37
CA ARG A 634 17.73 -29.11 41.33
C ARG A 634 18.02 -27.63 41.57
N LEU A 635 17.11 -26.73 41.21
CA LEU A 635 17.25 -25.28 41.45
C LEU A 635 17.13 -24.89 42.94
N PRO A 636 16.05 -25.21 43.68
CA PRO A 636 16.00 -24.97 45.12
C PRO A 636 17.09 -25.76 45.88
N ASP A 637 17.44 -26.98 45.43
CA ASP A 637 18.53 -27.76 46.02
C ASP A 637 19.90 -27.07 45.82
N ALA A 638 20.14 -26.46 44.65
CA ALA A 638 21.33 -25.65 44.36
C ALA A 638 21.38 -24.35 45.18
N LEU A 639 20.26 -23.62 45.28
CA LEU A 639 20.17 -22.41 46.11
C LEU A 639 20.48 -22.72 47.58
N HIS A 640 19.99 -23.85 48.10
CA HIS A 640 20.29 -24.30 49.46
C HIS A 640 21.76 -24.71 49.63
N ARG A 641 22.30 -25.52 48.70
CA ARG A 641 23.70 -26.00 48.69
C ARG A 641 24.73 -24.87 48.59
N LEU A 642 24.43 -23.84 47.81
CA LEU A 642 25.30 -22.68 47.59
C LEU A 642 25.11 -21.56 48.66
N GLY A 643 24.23 -21.75 49.65
CA GLY A 643 23.95 -20.76 50.69
C GLY A 643 23.28 -19.47 50.17
N LEU A 644 22.65 -19.52 49.00
CA LEU A 644 22.08 -18.37 48.31
C LEU A 644 20.69 -18.05 48.86
N ARG A 645 20.48 -16.81 49.33
CA ARG A 645 19.22 -16.35 49.94
C ARG A 645 18.06 -16.38 48.95
N ALA A 646 17.04 -17.17 49.26
CA ALA A 646 15.80 -17.29 48.53
C ALA A 646 14.62 -17.66 49.46
N ASP A 647 13.44 -17.19 49.10
CA ASP A 647 12.14 -17.57 49.68
C ASP A 647 11.56 -18.72 48.86
N ILE A 648 11.76 -19.97 49.31
CA ILE A 648 11.33 -21.17 48.59
C ILE A 648 9.96 -21.59 49.11
N ARG A 649 8.97 -21.74 48.22
CA ARG A 649 7.58 -22.08 48.58
C ARG A 649 7.04 -23.22 47.72
N ARG A 650 6.14 -24.04 48.29
CA ARG A 650 5.60 -25.23 47.60
C ARG A 650 4.15 -25.04 47.18
N ILE A 651 3.88 -25.07 45.87
CA ILE A 651 2.51 -24.98 45.33
C ILE A 651 1.92 -26.36 45.04
N GLN A 652 0.68 -26.56 45.47
CA GLN A 652 -0.07 -27.82 45.36
C GLN A 652 -1.45 -27.58 44.74
N ARG A 653 -1.99 -28.62 44.11
CA ARG A 653 -3.30 -28.61 43.43
C ARG A 653 -3.98 -29.96 43.60
N ASP A 654 -5.29 -29.96 43.84
CA ASP A 654 -6.11 -31.17 43.93
C ASP A 654 -6.79 -31.53 42.58
N ALA A 655 -7.57 -32.61 42.58
CA ALA A 655 -8.33 -33.06 41.41
C ALA A 655 -9.46 -32.10 40.97
N MET A 656 -9.86 -31.16 41.82
CA MET A 656 -10.92 -30.17 41.58
C MET A 656 -10.39 -28.79 41.22
N SER A 657 -9.09 -28.66 40.92
CA SER A 657 -8.42 -27.40 40.64
C SER A 657 -8.40 -26.40 41.80
N ASN A 658 -8.59 -26.83 43.04
CA ASN A 658 -8.23 -26.02 44.19
C ASN A 658 -6.71 -25.96 44.28
N VAL A 659 -6.15 -24.76 44.42
CA VAL A 659 -4.70 -24.52 44.44
C VAL A 659 -4.33 -23.79 45.71
N TRP A 660 -3.25 -24.21 46.37
CA TRP A 660 -2.74 -23.59 47.59
C TRP A 660 -1.21 -23.62 47.64
N VAL A 661 -0.64 -22.76 48.47
CA VAL A 661 0.78 -22.79 48.82
C VAL A 661 0.93 -23.36 50.22
N ALA A 662 1.80 -24.35 50.37
CA ALA A 662 2.32 -24.77 51.67
C ALA A 662 3.56 -23.93 52.00
N GLU A 663 3.64 -23.47 53.24
CA GLU A 663 4.84 -22.80 53.76
C GLU A 663 6.07 -23.70 53.60
N SER A 664 7.21 -23.10 53.32
CA SER A 664 8.50 -23.78 53.16
C SER A 664 9.62 -22.81 53.55
N GLY A 665 10.78 -23.34 53.95
CA GLY A 665 11.81 -22.57 54.64
C GLY A 665 12.58 -21.59 53.74
N ARG A 666 13.06 -20.51 54.35
CA ARG A 666 14.05 -19.59 53.77
C ARG A 666 15.43 -20.22 53.78
N THR A 667 16.24 -19.99 52.76
CA THR A 667 17.67 -20.34 52.80
C THR A 667 18.48 -19.28 53.57
N GLY A 668 19.31 -19.73 54.50
CA GLY A 668 20.24 -18.86 55.25
C GLY A 668 19.81 -18.42 56.66
N GLU A 669 18.71 -18.94 57.20
CA GLU A 669 18.46 -18.94 58.65
C GLU A 669 19.11 -20.19 59.27
N ALA A 670 19.84 -20.03 60.37
CA ALA A 670 20.69 -21.10 60.92
C ALA A 670 19.88 -22.11 61.75
N ALA A 671 19.65 -23.30 61.20
CA ALA A 671 18.91 -24.39 61.84
C ALA A 671 19.71 -25.06 62.98
N TRP A 672 19.75 -24.44 64.16
CA TRP A 672 20.38 -24.97 65.38
C TRP A 672 19.45 -24.89 66.62
N ALA A 673 18.18 -25.31 66.46
CA ALA A 673 17.29 -25.69 67.56
C ALA A 673 16.10 -26.52 67.00
N GLY A 674 15.78 -27.71 67.51
CA GLY A 674 16.53 -28.56 68.42
C GLY A 674 15.82 -29.90 68.65
N GLU A 675 16.50 -31.03 68.44
CA GLU A 675 15.94 -32.35 68.74
C GLU A 675 15.96 -32.61 70.25
N GLY A 676 14.85 -32.32 70.92
CA GLY A 676 14.70 -32.51 72.36
C GLY A 676 13.26 -32.55 72.82
N SER A 677 12.84 -33.71 73.34
CA SER A 677 11.55 -33.97 73.99
C SER A 677 10.30 -34.02 73.11
N ARG A 678 9.94 -35.24 72.69
CA ARG A 678 8.78 -35.94 73.27
C ARG A 678 8.78 -37.43 72.95
N ALA A 679 8.72 -38.26 73.99
CA ALA A 679 8.45 -39.69 73.88
C ALA A 679 7.33 -40.06 74.86
N ALA A 680 6.28 -40.74 74.38
CA ALA A 680 5.38 -41.64 75.12
C ALA A 680 4.18 -42.06 74.24
N ALA A 681 3.80 -43.35 74.33
CA ALA A 681 2.60 -43.99 73.77
C ALA A 681 2.42 -43.97 72.23
N GLY A 682 2.04 -45.08 71.58
CA GLY A 682 1.90 -46.45 72.08
C GLY A 682 1.13 -47.35 71.12
N ASP A 683 1.64 -48.57 70.89
CA ASP A 683 1.04 -49.69 70.13
C ASP A 683 0.66 -49.45 68.64
N SER A 684 0.68 -50.46 67.75
CA SER A 684 1.14 -51.86 67.88
C SER A 684 1.75 -52.36 66.55
N ALA A 685 2.59 -53.39 66.62
CA ALA A 685 3.15 -54.10 65.46
C ALA A 685 2.43 -55.44 65.23
N PRO A 686 2.66 -56.14 64.09
CA PRO A 686 3.65 -57.22 64.17
C PRO A 686 4.46 -57.53 62.87
N ALA A 687 5.67 -58.10 63.06
CA ALA A 687 6.30 -59.24 62.32
C ALA A 687 6.34 -59.27 60.77
N ARG A 688 7.36 -59.78 60.06
CA ARG A 688 8.64 -60.52 60.28
C ARG A 688 9.49 -60.33 58.97
N ALA A 689 10.74 -60.75 58.75
CA ALA A 689 11.62 -61.77 59.36
C ALA A 689 13.14 -61.42 59.25
N GLN A 690 14.02 -62.31 59.74
CA GLN A 690 15.50 -62.28 59.67
C GLN A 690 16.04 -62.48 58.21
N ALA A 691 17.15 -61.85 57.74
CA ALA A 691 18.59 -61.95 58.07
C ALA A 691 19.28 -63.26 57.56
N PRO A 692 20.63 -63.40 57.49
CA PRO A 692 21.75 -62.45 57.68
C PRO A 692 22.81 -62.48 56.51
N ALA A 693 24.01 -61.94 56.72
CA ALA A 693 25.17 -62.02 55.82
C ALA A 693 26.31 -62.92 56.37
N PRO A 694 27.29 -63.35 55.53
CA PRO A 694 28.61 -63.83 55.96
C PRO A 694 29.78 -62.94 55.46
N ALA A 695 31.02 -63.23 55.90
CA ALA A 695 32.23 -62.42 55.68
C ALA A 695 33.21 -63.01 54.61
N GLY A 696 34.32 -62.29 54.35
CA GLY A 696 35.45 -62.73 53.49
C GLY A 696 36.35 -63.81 54.13
N PRO A 697 37.62 -64.05 53.69
CA PRO A 697 38.65 -63.01 53.46
C PRO A 697 39.69 -63.32 52.34
N TYR A 698 40.89 -62.70 52.41
CA TYR A 698 42.09 -62.78 51.52
C TYR A 698 41.98 -62.08 50.15
N GLY A 699 43.05 -61.51 49.56
CA GLY A 699 44.40 -61.22 50.07
C GLY A 699 45.43 -61.03 48.94
N GLY A 700 46.32 -60.02 49.02
CA GLY A 700 47.42 -59.83 48.05
C GLY A 700 48.08 -58.43 48.07
N GLU A 701 49.40 -58.39 48.19
CA GLU A 701 50.29 -57.23 48.02
C GLU A 701 50.80 -57.20 46.55
N ALA A 702 51.56 -56.25 45.98
CA ALA A 702 52.26 -55.02 46.39
C ALA A 702 52.50 -54.18 45.10
N ALA A 703 53.18 -53.03 44.97
CA ALA A 703 53.83 -52.00 45.82
C ALA A 703 54.12 -50.76 44.92
N GLY A 704 54.71 -49.67 45.46
CA GLY A 704 55.45 -48.66 44.66
C GLY A 704 54.93 -47.22 44.69
N ALA A 705 55.40 -46.43 45.66
CA ALA A 705 55.30 -44.95 45.70
C ALA A 705 56.62 -44.33 45.12
N PRO A 706 56.90 -42.98 45.09
CA PRO A 706 56.36 -41.93 45.98
C PRO A 706 56.16 -40.48 45.44
N ALA A 707 55.61 -39.65 46.34
CA ALA A 707 55.84 -38.20 46.54
C ALA A 707 55.32 -37.18 45.50
N GLY A 708 54.39 -36.32 45.94
CA GLY A 708 53.80 -35.23 45.14
C GLY A 708 53.33 -33.96 45.89
N GLY A 709 53.60 -33.82 47.20
CA GLY A 709 53.54 -32.56 47.95
C GLY A 709 52.18 -31.86 48.15
N ASP A 710 51.55 -32.03 49.31
CA ASP A 710 50.44 -31.18 49.77
C ASP A 710 50.83 -29.70 49.89
N ARG A 711 49.98 -28.82 49.36
CA ARG A 711 49.82 -27.44 49.84
C ARG A 711 48.33 -27.02 49.80
N PRO A 712 47.80 -26.40 50.87
CA PRO A 712 46.39 -26.02 50.93
C PRO A 712 46.09 -24.77 50.08
N TRP A 713 44.83 -24.67 49.64
CA TRP A 713 44.29 -23.54 48.88
C TRP A 713 44.42 -22.22 49.65
N GLN A 714 45.02 -21.20 49.02
CA GLN A 714 45.02 -19.83 49.53
C GLN A 714 44.24 -18.87 48.63
N GLY A 715 43.26 -18.21 49.26
CA GLY A 715 42.50 -17.03 48.83
C GLY A 715 42.69 -16.47 47.42
N TYR A 716 41.77 -16.82 46.53
CA TYR A 716 41.12 -15.81 45.68
C TYR A 716 39.73 -15.56 46.25
N GLY A 717 39.40 -14.29 46.52
CA GLY A 717 38.01 -13.89 46.77
C GLY A 717 37.17 -14.04 45.50
N PRO A 718 35.83 -14.13 45.60
CA PRO A 718 34.99 -14.15 44.41
C PRO A 718 35.22 -12.88 43.59
N PRO A 719 35.33 -12.97 42.24
CA PRO A 719 35.41 -11.79 41.40
C PRO A 719 34.15 -10.92 41.58
N PRO A 720 34.25 -9.59 41.39
CA PRO A 720 33.12 -8.69 41.56
C PRO A 720 31.92 -9.13 40.70
N GLY A 721 30.71 -8.96 41.26
CA GLY A 721 29.48 -9.33 40.57
C GLY A 721 29.25 -8.53 39.29
N PRO A 722 28.56 -9.09 38.26
CA PRO A 722 28.34 -8.42 36.98
C PRO A 722 27.70 -7.02 37.09
N TYR A 723 26.99 -6.74 38.18
CA TYR A 723 26.31 -5.47 38.42
C TYR A 723 27.06 -4.53 39.39
N SER A 724 28.33 -4.79 39.68
CA SER A 724 29.13 -3.98 40.63
C SER A 724 29.39 -2.53 40.19
N GLY A 725 29.05 -2.18 38.94
CA GLY A 725 29.07 -0.81 38.39
C GLY A 725 27.70 -0.23 38.06
N LEU A 726 26.60 -0.80 38.58
CA LEU A 726 25.21 -0.40 38.32
C LEU A 726 24.38 -0.16 39.60
N ALA A 727 25.06 0.22 40.70
CA ALA A 727 24.42 0.66 41.95
C ALA A 727 24.27 2.19 41.99
#